data_AF-A0A929NUG8-F1
#
_entry.id   AF-A0A929NUG8-F1
#
_cell.length_a   1.000
_cell.length_b   1.000
_cell.length_c   1.000
_cell.angle_alpha   90.00
_cell.angle_beta   90.00
_cell.angle_gamma   90.00
#
_symmetry.space_group_name_H-M   'P 1'
#
loop_
_entity.id
_entity.type
_entity.pdbx_description
1 polymer ?
#
loop_
_entity_poly.entity_id
_entity_poly.type
_entity_poly.pdbx_seq_one_letter_code
_entity_poly.pdbx_strand_id
1 'polypeptide(L)'
;MTDTQGAQKGALPDRSHIAAVANREELIYLLSQACELEHNVACIYLFAAYSLKSDVSEGGLTPEQAEMVRGWKRGLVKVSVEEMLHLSQMINILTAIGGAPHLRRPNFPLRGTILPINNLMTLEPFSRETLESFMCIEMPEAGILSAKEQEEADAILARVSERKGLDEGCVADGGVAEIIAACEPFDIDFTTQSEFYHKIMTGLSGIPEGELFIGPPEAQANASFLQFGGMLKAVTDRRSALDAIAMVLEQGEAPTRAHPDAHFWVFRTIYHEYMEARAAAEKSGETFEPARPVLSNPITRFHDDASGGTLIADPLTHQVAELFNGAYDTMLLIFLRFFAHIEESEEELEKLADGTMRLMRNVTRPLGEALTKMPVSHDPSLAGMTAGPGFGITRGVHLLPHKQSAWIFFGERLHELANFATKLIATRADRLPPEVEEAVAGLQALSLEFAPADRNWNAEAELGEFRSIEAGQESAVNPAVNGPLLVRNVERFTNSKGEALPTSPEMALCRCGGSKNKPFCDGTHARRGFTSERGAKHTPDGIKDFPGEEITVHFNKLQCCAAGECAAGLPSVFHHGGVVRIATGQPWIQPDRADAEQIIDVIRRCPSGALRYTVKGETGPDHTEPPGIRIRRDGPYEMQGEIPLRTSFWSEGATRQIYTLCRCGASRNKPFCDGSHFRVNFKDEKN
;
A
#
# COMPACT_ATOMS: atom_id res chain seq x y z
N MET A 1 -0.65 -27.54 -41.55
CA MET A 1 -0.80 -26.55 -42.64
C MET A 1 -2.04 -25.76 -42.27
N THR A 2 -2.04 -24.50 -41.86
CA THR A 2 -1.25 -23.26 -42.06
C THR A 2 -1.63 -22.35 -40.85
N ASP A 3 -0.90 -21.40 -40.28
CA ASP A 3 0.33 -20.67 -40.57
C ASP A 3 0.92 -20.28 -39.21
N THR A 4 2.16 -20.69 -38.96
CA THR A 4 3.02 -20.16 -37.89
C THR A 4 4.21 -19.52 -38.59
N GLN A 5 4.20 -18.20 -38.74
CA GLN A 5 5.36 -17.44 -39.20
C GLN A 5 5.51 -16.19 -38.33
N GLY A 6 6.71 -16.03 -37.75
CA GLY A 6 7.15 -14.76 -37.19
C GLY A 6 7.66 -14.74 -35.75
N ALA A 7 8.26 -15.81 -35.23
CA ALA A 7 9.16 -15.70 -34.08
C ALA A 7 10.53 -16.22 -34.51
N GLN A 8 11.53 -15.33 -34.61
CA GLN A 8 12.91 -15.73 -34.75
C GLN A 8 13.27 -16.58 -33.52
N LYS A 9 13.48 -17.88 -33.71
CA LYS A 9 14.14 -18.71 -32.70
C LYS A 9 15.60 -18.27 -32.64
N GLY A 10 15.92 -17.37 -31.71
CA GLY A 10 17.30 -17.22 -31.24
C GLY A 10 17.82 -18.59 -30.75
N ALA A 11 19.12 -18.81 -30.87
CA ALA A 11 19.74 -19.96 -30.21
C ALA A 11 19.45 -19.86 -28.71
N LEU A 12 19.10 -20.98 -28.06
CA LEU A 12 18.99 -21.01 -26.60
C LEU A 12 20.36 -20.61 -26.01
N PRO A 13 20.39 -19.80 -24.93
CA PRO A 13 21.65 -19.40 -24.32
C PRO A 13 22.47 -20.61 -23.86
N ASP A 14 23.79 -20.53 -23.98
CA ASP A 14 24.71 -21.61 -23.62
C ASP A 14 24.87 -21.68 -22.10
N ARG A 15 24.27 -22.71 -21.50
CA ARG A 15 24.33 -22.98 -20.05
C ARG A 15 25.24 -24.16 -19.70
N SER A 16 26.13 -24.57 -20.60
CA SER A 16 27.02 -25.72 -20.40
C SER A 16 28.02 -25.55 -19.25
N HIS A 17 28.26 -24.33 -18.80
CA HIS A 17 29.15 -24.00 -17.69
C HIS A 17 28.51 -24.20 -16.30
N ILE A 18 27.18 -24.30 -16.22
CA ILE A 18 26.43 -24.48 -14.97
C ILE A 18 26.46 -25.95 -14.58
N ALA A 19 27.09 -26.24 -13.44
CA ALA A 19 27.11 -27.57 -12.85
C ALA A 19 25.71 -27.97 -12.33
N ALA A 20 25.39 -29.25 -12.48
CA ALA A 20 24.15 -29.80 -11.96
C ALA A 20 24.19 -29.87 -10.42
N VAL A 21 23.09 -29.48 -9.78
CA VAL A 21 22.92 -29.59 -8.33
C VAL A 21 23.04 -31.05 -7.89
N ALA A 22 23.96 -31.31 -6.97
CA ALA A 22 24.39 -32.65 -6.60
C ALA A 22 23.43 -33.35 -5.64
N ASN A 23 22.81 -32.60 -4.72
CA ASN A 23 21.98 -33.17 -3.66
C ASN A 23 20.95 -32.17 -3.09
N ARG A 24 20.12 -32.64 -2.15
CA ARG A 24 19.07 -31.83 -1.53
C ARG A 24 19.61 -30.65 -0.71
N GLU A 25 20.73 -30.81 -0.02
CA GLU A 25 21.30 -29.74 0.82
C GLU A 25 21.65 -28.53 -0.04
N GLU A 26 22.32 -28.77 -1.17
CA GLU A 26 22.60 -27.73 -2.16
C GLU A 26 21.32 -27.12 -2.72
N LEU A 27 20.32 -27.93 -3.06
CA LEU A 27 19.05 -27.41 -3.57
C LEU A 27 18.30 -26.53 -2.55
N ILE A 28 18.28 -26.94 -1.27
CA ILE A 28 17.69 -26.14 -0.18
C ILE A 28 18.46 -24.84 -0.01
N TYR A 29 19.80 -24.90 -0.02
CA TYR A 29 20.64 -23.70 0.06
C TYR A 29 20.34 -22.72 -1.07
N LEU A 30 20.31 -23.19 -2.32
CA LEU A 30 20.02 -22.34 -3.49
C LEU A 30 18.60 -21.75 -3.43
N LEU A 31 17.60 -22.53 -3.01
CA LEU A 31 16.24 -22.02 -2.85
C LEU A 31 16.13 -21.00 -1.71
N SER A 32 16.87 -21.17 -0.60
CA SER A 32 16.98 -20.16 0.45
C SER A 32 17.60 -18.87 -0.09
N GLN A 33 18.66 -18.97 -0.90
CA GLN A 33 19.25 -17.83 -1.59
C GLN A 33 18.26 -17.16 -2.57
N ALA A 34 17.40 -17.94 -3.23
CA ALA A 34 16.33 -17.39 -4.07
C ALA A 34 15.31 -16.62 -3.24
N CYS A 35 14.89 -17.15 -2.08
CA CYS A 35 14.04 -16.39 -1.17
C CYS A 35 14.68 -15.06 -0.73
N GLU A 36 15.98 -15.03 -0.45
CA GLU A 36 16.68 -13.80 -0.10
C GLU A 36 16.69 -12.80 -1.27
N LEU A 37 17.02 -13.26 -2.48
CA LEU A 37 17.00 -12.47 -3.70
C LEU A 37 15.64 -11.79 -3.90
N GLU A 38 14.57 -12.59 -3.99
CA GLU A 38 13.21 -12.11 -4.25
C GLU A 38 12.72 -11.15 -3.16
N HIS A 39 13.08 -11.40 -1.90
CA HIS A 39 12.75 -10.49 -0.81
C HIS A 39 13.51 -9.15 -0.91
N ASN A 40 14.80 -9.19 -1.26
CA ASN A 40 15.63 -8.00 -1.38
C ASN A 40 15.18 -7.11 -2.54
N VAL A 41 14.87 -7.68 -3.71
CA VAL A 41 14.38 -6.91 -4.87
C VAL A 41 13.02 -6.26 -4.56
N ALA A 42 12.12 -6.96 -3.87
CA ALA A 42 10.85 -6.38 -3.42
C ALA A 42 11.08 -5.12 -2.54
N CYS A 43 12.06 -5.15 -1.64
CA CYS A 43 12.33 -4.05 -0.73
C CYS A 43 12.92 -2.82 -1.44
N ILE A 44 13.89 -3.00 -2.34
CA ILE A 44 14.51 -1.87 -3.06
C ILE A 44 13.52 -1.21 -4.02
N TYR A 45 12.64 -1.99 -4.66
CA TYR A 45 11.59 -1.47 -5.54
C TYR A 45 10.53 -0.68 -4.76
N LEU A 46 10.11 -1.18 -3.59
CA LEU A 46 9.22 -0.44 -2.70
C LEU A 46 9.84 0.85 -2.18
N PHE A 47 11.13 0.84 -1.82
CA PHE A 47 11.83 2.04 -1.35
C PHE A 47 11.80 3.15 -2.40
N ALA A 48 12.16 2.82 -3.65
CA ALA A 48 12.08 3.75 -4.77
C ALA A 48 10.63 4.22 -4.99
N ALA A 49 9.65 3.31 -4.95
CA ALA A 49 8.24 3.65 -5.12
C ALA A 49 7.71 4.58 -4.01
N TYR A 50 8.15 4.42 -2.77
CA TYR A 50 7.77 5.29 -1.66
C TYR A 50 8.36 6.68 -1.78
N SER A 51 9.56 6.82 -2.37
CA SER A 51 10.19 8.13 -2.59
C SER A 51 9.45 8.99 -3.61
N LEU A 52 8.63 8.42 -4.49
CA LEU A 52 7.86 9.16 -5.49
C LEU A 52 6.81 10.07 -4.85
N LYS A 53 6.70 11.30 -5.37
CA LYS A 53 5.63 12.24 -5.02
C LYS A 53 4.28 11.69 -5.50
N SER A 54 3.24 12.02 -4.77
CA SER A 54 1.89 11.45 -4.93
C SER A 54 0.80 12.49 -5.19
N ASP A 55 1.11 13.77 -4.97
CA ASP A 55 0.20 14.89 -5.13
C ASP A 55 0.94 16.17 -5.54
N VAL A 56 0.27 17.03 -6.28
CA VAL A 56 0.79 18.34 -6.71
C VAL A 56 1.07 19.28 -5.53
N SER A 57 0.43 19.08 -4.38
CA SER A 57 0.66 19.86 -3.16
C SER A 57 2.08 19.70 -2.61
N GLU A 58 2.78 18.64 -3.01
CA GLU A 58 4.18 18.40 -2.62
C GLU A 58 5.17 19.31 -3.41
N GLY A 59 4.69 20.00 -4.45
CA GLY A 59 5.49 20.90 -5.29
C GLY A 59 6.39 20.17 -6.30
N GLY A 60 6.87 20.93 -7.29
CA GLY A 60 7.82 20.44 -8.30
C GLY A 60 7.22 19.55 -9.41
N LEU A 61 5.88 19.44 -9.48
CA LEU A 61 5.16 18.71 -10.53
C LEU A 61 3.91 19.48 -10.98
N THR A 62 3.62 19.45 -12.28
CA THR A 62 2.30 19.83 -12.83
C THR A 62 1.26 18.72 -12.59
N PRO A 63 -0.06 18.98 -12.71
CA PRO A 63 -1.09 17.94 -12.60
C PRO A 63 -0.88 16.78 -13.58
N GLU A 64 -0.46 17.06 -14.80
CA GLU A 64 -0.17 16.06 -15.83
C GLU A 64 1.04 15.21 -15.46
N GLN A 65 2.12 15.84 -15.00
CA GLN A 65 3.32 15.15 -14.52
C GLN A 65 3.02 14.31 -13.26
N ALA A 66 2.17 14.80 -12.35
CA ALA A 66 1.77 14.07 -11.15
C ALA A 66 1.02 12.77 -11.49
N GLU A 67 0.13 12.78 -12.51
CA GLU A 67 -0.54 11.54 -12.93
C GLU A 67 0.44 10.54 -13.55
N MET A 68 1.40 11.01 -14.36
CA MET A 68 2.47 10.17 -14.90
C MET A 68 3.29 9.53 -13.79
N VAL A 69 3.73 10.31 -12.80
CA VAL A 69 4.48 9.82 -11.63
C VAL A 69 3.67 8.82 -10.81
N ARG A 70 2.36 9.05 -10.63
CA ARG A 70 1.46 8.05 -10.01
C ARG A 70 1.40 6.76 -10.82
N GLY A 71 1.47 6.84 -12.15
CA GLY A 71 1.62 5.69 -13.05
C GLY A 71 2.87 4.89 -12.77
N TRP A 72 4.03 5.55 -12.69
CA TRP A 72 5.30 4.90 -12.35
C TRP A 72 5.27 4.25 -10.99
N LYS A 73 4.75 4.94 -9.97
CA LYS A 73 4.58 4.39 -8.62
C LYS A 73 3.74 3.11 -8.63
N ARG A 74 2.64 3.08 -9.40
CA ARG A 74 1.82 1.86 -9.57
C ARG A 74 2.61 0.74 -10.25
N GLY A 75 3.42 1.06 -11.25
CA GLY A 75 4.30 0.10 -11.92
C GLY A 75 5.32 -0.54 -10.96
N LEU A 76 6.08 0.29 -10.22
CA LEU A 76 7.06 -0.20 -9.25
C LEU A 76 6.43 -1.03 -8.13
N VAL A 77 5.29 -0.59 -7.59
CA VAL A 77 4.55 -1.36 -6.56
C VAL A 77 4.01 -2.66 -7.13
N LYS A 78 3.56 -2.69 -8.40
CA LYS A 78 3.10 -3.92 -9.05
C LYS A 78 4.23 -4.93 -9.11
N VAL A 79 5.40 -4.54 -9.64
CA VAL A 79 6.60 -5.40 -9.70
C VAL A 79 6.97 -5.90 -8.30
N SER A 80 7.02 -5.00 -7.30
CA SER A 80 7.31 -5.40 -5.91
C SER A 80 6.35 -6.47 -5.36
N VAL A 81 5.07 -6.45 -5.76
CA VAL A 81 4.08 -7.46 -5.35
C VAL A 81 4.25 -8.77 -6.13
N GLU A 82 4.74 -8.71 -7.37
CA GLU A 82 5.15 -9.87 -8.17
C GLU A 82 6.38 -10.55 -7.52
N GLU A 83 7.36 -9.79 -7.02
CA GLU A 83 8.49 -10.36 -6.24
C GLU A 83 8.05 -11.04 -4.93
N MET A 84 7.02 -10.52 -4.27
CA MET A 84 6.44 -11.18 -3.09
C MET A 84 5.76 -12.50 -3.46
N LEU A 85 5.18 -12.60 -4.66
CA LEU A 85 4.66 -13.85 -5.22
C LEU A 85 5.81 -14.81 -5.53
N HIS A 86 6.91 -14.33 -6.12
CA HIS A 86 8.10 -15.15 -6.40
C HIS A 86 8.67 -15.74 -5.10
N LEU A 87 8.89 -14.90 -4.09
CA LEU A 87 9.29 -15.30 -2.74
C LEU A 87 8.35 -16.39 -2.18
N SER A 88 7.05 -16.14 -2.23
CA SER A 88 6.03 -17.09 -1.76
C SER A 88 6.11 -18.43 -2.49
N GLN A 89 6.38 -18.40 -3.79
CA GLN A 89 6.48 -19.59 -4.62
C GLN A 89 7.78 -20.37 -4.34
N MET A 90 8.90 -19.69 -4.08
CA MET A 90 10.15 -20.34 -3.65
C MET A 90 10.00 -21.00 -2.28
N ILE A 91 9.28 -20.36 -1.35
CA ILE A 91 8.94 -20.95 -0.06
C ILE A 91 8.04 -22.19 -0.23
N ASN A 92 7.09 -22.18 -1.16
CA ASN A 92 6.30 -23.38 -1.48
C ASN A 92 7.18 -24.53 -1.98
N ILE A 93 8.15 -24.26 -2.87
CA ILE A 93 9.11 -25.27 -3.34
C ILE A 93 9.96 -25.79 -2.17
N LEU A 94 10.54 -24.91 -1.35
CA LEU A 94 11.29 -25.28 -0.14
C LEU A 94 10.47 -26.22 0.74
N THR A 95 9.24 -25.82 1.05
CA THR A 95 8.33 -26.58 1.90
C THR A 95 8.03 -27.95 1.29
N ALA A 96 7.77 -28.02 -0.03
CA ALA A 96 7.46 -29.27 -0.73
C ALA A 96 8.63 -30.27 -0.73
N ILE A 97 9.87 -29.77 -0.71
CA ILE A 97 11.08 -30.60 -0.59
C ILE A 97 11.54 -30.77 0.88
N GLY A 98 10.72 -30.41 1.86
CA GLY A 98 11.02 -30.58 3.28
C GLY A 98 12.03 -29.59 3.86
N GLY A 99 12.34 -28.51 3.15
CA GLY A 99 13.04 -27.33 3.69
C GLY A 99 12.10 -26.47 4.54
N ALA A 100 12.68 -25.68 5.45
CA ALA A 100 11.91 -24.70 6.21
C ALA A 100 11.64 -23.44 5.36
N PRO A 101 10.50 -22.76 5.56
CA PRO A 101 10.28 -21.43 4.99
C PRO A 101 11.41 -20.46 5.36
N HIS A 102 11.87 -19.68 4.37
CA HIS A 102 13.04 -18.80 4.53
C HIS A 102 12.68 -17.34 4.28
N LEU A 103 12.75 -16.52 5.32
CA LEU A 103 12.54 -15.06 5.26
C LEU A 103 13.69 -14.26 5.87
N ARG A 104 14.72 -14.95 6.39
CA ARG A 104 15.92 -14.32 6.91
C ARG A 104 16.76 -13.84 5.73
N ARG A 105 17.27 -12.61 5.82
CA ARG A 105 18.21 -12.03 4.86
C ARG A 105 19.11 -11.00 5.58
N PRO A 106 20.28 -10.61 5.02
CA PRO A 106 21.11 -9.56 5.60
C PRO A 106 20.44 -8.17 5.53
N ASN A 107 20.76 -7.27 6.46
CA ASN A 107 20.26 -5.89 6.41
C ASN A 107 20.87 -5.08 5.25
N PHE A 108 20.16 -4.05 4.78
CA PHE A 108 20.71 -3.12 3.78
C PHE A 108 21.74 -2.17 4.41
N PRO A 109 22.79 -1.74 3.68
CA PRO A 109 23.11 -2.12 2.28
C PRO A 109 23.78 -3.51 2.17
N LEU A 110 23.46 -4.24 1.09
CA LEU A 110 23.92 -5.62 0.85
C LEU A 110 25.33 -5.70 0.21
N ARG A 111 26.30 -4.94 0.73
CA ARG A 111 27.66 -4.91 0.15
C ARG A 111 28.45 -6.16 0.49
N GLY A 112 29.17 -6.71 -0.50
CA GLY A 112 30.13 -7.80 -0.29
C GLY A 112 29.47 -9.16 -0.10
N THR A 113 28.27 -9.33 -0.65
CA THR A 113 27.55 -10.60 -0.62
C THR A 113 28.05 -11.56 -1.69
N ILE A 114 27.83 -12.84 -1.43
CA ILE A 114 28.20 -14.00 -2.25
C ILE A 114 27.53 -13.98 -3.64
N LEU A 115 26.27 -13.54 -3.72
CA LEU A 115 25.56 -13.43 -5.00
C LEU A 115 26.00 -12.15 -5.73
N PRO A 116 26.56 -12.25 -6.96
CA PRO A 116 26.99 -11.10 -7.77
C PRO A 116 25.95 -9.98 -7.88
N ILE A 117 24.69 -10.37 -8.12
CA ILE A 117 23.56 -9.46 -8.31
C ILE A 117 23.22 -8.65 -7.06
N ASN A 118 23.48 -9.19 -5.86
CA ASN A 118 23.18 -8.53 -4.59
C ASN A 118 24.07 -7.31 -4.34
N ASN A 119 25.25 -7.23 -4.97
CA ASN A 119 26.12 -6.05 -4.86
C ASN A 119 25.51 -4.79 -5.51
N LEU A 120 24.45 -4.95 -6.33
CA LEU A 120 23.67 -3.84 -6.87
C LEU A 120 22.62 -3.30 -5.89
N MET A 121 22.28 -4.07 -4.85
CA MET A 121 21.07 -3.86 -4.04
C MET A 121 21.33 -2.92 -2.85
N THR A 122 21.00 -1.65 -3.06
CA THR A 122 20.94 -0.62 -2.02
C THR A 122 19.56 0.05 -2.01
N LEU A 123 19.15 0.56 -0.85
CA LEU A 123 17.93 1.34 -0.74
C LEU A 123 18.19 2.74 -1.28
N GLU A 124 17.77 3.00 -2.52
CA GLU A 124 17.99 4.27 -3.22
C GLU A 124 16.65 4.90 -3.61
N PRO A 125 16.49 6.23 -3.49
CA PRO A 125 15.29 6.90 -3.98
C PRO A 125 15.14 6.74 -5.50
N PHE A 126 13.93 6.99 -6.00
CA PHE A 126 13.65 6.99 -7.42
C PHE A 126 14.52 8.02 -8.15
N SER A 127 15.28 7.54 -9.12
CA SER A 127 16.16 8.34 -9.96
C SER A 127 16.41 7.61 -11.29
N ARG A 128 17.06 8.27 -12.23
CA ARG A 128 17.54 7.63 -13.45
C ARG A 128 18.48 6.46 -13.10
N GLU A 129 19.39 6.70 -12.17
CA GLU A 129 20.45 5.79 -11.77
C GLU A 129 19.89 4.54 -11.06
N THR A 130 18.82 4.72 -10.30
CA THR A 130 18.07 3.63 -9.66
C THR A 130 17.35 2.77 -10.70
N LEU A 131 16.69 3.38 -11.70
CA LEU A 131 16.05 2.65 -12.80
C LEU A 131 17.07 1.86 -13.65
N GLU A 132 18.21 2.47 -13.96
CA GLU A 132 19.33 1.79 -14.62
C GLU A 132 19.76 0.54 -13.84
N SER A 133 19.83 0.63 -12.51
CA SER A 133 20.18 -0.51 -11.64
C SER A 133 19.09 -1.59 -11.67
N PHE A 134 17.81 -1.22 -11.66
CA PHE A 134 16.69 -2.17 -11.73
C PHE A 134 16.66 -2.91 -13.07
N MET A 135 16.96 -2.22 -14.17
CA MET A 135 17.09 -2.84 -15.49
C MET A 135 18.26 -3.84 -15.56
N CYS A 136 19.36 -3.58 -14.84
CA CYS A 136 20.48 -4.52 -14.74
C CYS A 136 20.13 -5.76 -13.90
N ILE A 137 19.31 -5.61 -12.86
CA ILE A 137 18.87 -6.74 -12.02
C ILE A 137 17.97 -7.68 -12.84
N GLU A 138 16.96 -7.12 -13.52
CA GLU A 138 15.99 -7.89 -14.32
C GLU A 138 16.47 -8.17 -15.76
N MET A 139 17.78 -8.12 -16.01
CA MET A 139 18.30 -8.20 -17.37
C MET A 139 17.93 -9.54 -18.01
N PRO A 140 17.29 -9.56 -19.19
CA PRO A 140 16.93 -10.81 -19.85
C PRO A 140 18.16 -11.58 -20.34
N GLU A 141 18.03 -12.90 -20.44
CA GLU A 141 19.06 -13.73 -21.07
C GLU A 141 19.42 -13.30 -22.50
N ALA A 142 20.66 -13.60 -22.88
CA ALA A 142 21.19 -13.34 -24.20
C ALA A 142 20.28 -13.91 -25.32
N GLY A 143 19.96 -13.05 -26.29
CA GLY A 143 19.14 -13.41 -27.44
C GLY A 143 17.64 -13.12 -27.29
N ILE A 144 17.18 -12.64 -26.12
CA ILE A 144 15.81 -12.12 -25.94
C ILE A 144 15.70 -10.70 -26.51
N LEU A 145 16.67 -9.84 -26.22
CA LEU A 145 16.69 -8.45 -26.68
C LEU A 145 17.03 -8.35 -28.18
N SER A 146 16.42 -7.38 -28.87
CA SER A 146 16.89 -7.01 -30.22
C SER A 146 18.29 -6.39 -30.15
N ALA A 147 19.04 -6.37 -31.26
CA ALA A 147 20.40 -5.83 -31.29
C ALA A 147 20.51 -4.39 -30.74
N LYS A 148 19.51 -3.54 -31.00
CA LYS A 148 19.46 -2.15 -30.49
C LYS A 148 19.17 -2.11 -28.98
N GLU A 149 18.30 -2.99 -28.50
CA GLU A 149 17.97 -3.08 -27.08
C GLU A 149 19.14 -3.65 -26.29
N GLN A 150 19.87 -4.62 -26.85
CA GLN A 150 21.09 -5.14 -26.27
C GLN A 150 22.16 -4.06 -26.16
N GLU A 151 22.38 -3.26 -27.20
CA GLU A 151 23.35 -2.15 -27.16
C GLU A 151 23.00 -1.13 -26.06
N GLU A 152 21.72 -0.81 -25.88
CA GLU A 152 21.24 0.05 -24.80
C GLU A 152 21.48 -0.57 -23.42
N ALA A 153 21.14 -1.85 -23.26
CA ALA A 153 21.34 -2.62 -22.04
C ALA A 153 22.82 -2.70 -21.64
N ASP A 154 23.71 -3.02 -22.58
CA ASP A 154 25.15 -3.10 -22.36
C ASP A 154 25.73 -1.75 -21.93
N ALA A 155 25.27 -0.66 -22.57
CA ALA A 155 25.68 0.69 -22.20
C ALA A 155 25.17 1.10 -20.81
N ILE A 156 23.98 0.66 -20.40
CA ILE A 156 23.46 0.86 -19.04
C ILE A 156 24.31 0.08 -18.03
N LEU A 157 24.58 -1.20 -18.32
CA LEU A 157 25.36 -2.08 -17.46
C LEU A 157 26.76 -1.49 -17.21
N ALA A 158 27.45 -1.03 -18.26
CA ALA A 158 28.77 -0.40 -18.11
C ALA A 158 28.74 0.82 -17.17
N ARG A 159 27.71 1.69 -17.27
CA ARG A 159 27.55 2.84 -16.37
C ARG A 159 27.24 2.44 -14.93
N VAL A 160 26.42 1.42 -14.75
CA VAL A 160 26.06 0.91 -13.41
C VAL A 160 27.29 0.29 -12.75
N SER A 161 28.05 -0.53 -13.47
CA SER A 161 29.28 -1.16 -12.98
C SER A 161 30.31 -0.11 -12.57
N GLU A 162 30.60 0.88 -13.42
CA GLU A 162 31.52 1.98 -13.09
C GLU A 162 31.08 2.72 -11.82
N ARG A 163 29.80 3.08 -11.73
CA ARG A 163 29.25 3.83 -10.58
C ARG A 163 29.28 3.04 -9.28
N LYS A 164 29.03 1.72 -9.34
CA LYS A 164 29.01 0.84 -8.17
C LYS A 164 30.40 0.31 -7.80
N GLY A 165 31.42 0.60 -8.61
CA GLY A 165 32.78 0.06 -8.40
C GLY A 165 32.84 -1.44 -8.60
N LEU A 166 32.07 -1.97 -9.57
CA LEU A 166 32.09 -3.37 -9.98
C LEU A 166 32.98 -3.47 -11.23
N ASP A 167 33.91 -4.43 -11.26
CA ASP A 167 34.76 -4.68 -12.43
C ASP A 167 33.93 -5.28 -13.61
N GLU A 168 34.52 -5.36 -14.81
CA GLU A 168 33.87 -5.93 -16.01
C GLU A 168 33.54 -7.43 -15.81
N GLY A 169 32.31 -7.67 -15.36
CA GLY A 169 31.79 -8.95 -14.88
C GLY A 169 31.39 -8.76 -13.42
N CYS A 170 30.13 -9.03 -13.06
CA CYS A 170 29.52 -8.67 -11.76
C CYS A 170 30.18 -9.27 -10.50
N VAL A 171 31.44 -9.69 -10.52
CA VAL A 171 32.11 -10.42 -9.47
C VAL A 171 33.49 -9.83 -9.23
N ALA A 172 33.78 -9.59 -7.96
CA ALA A 172 35.09 -9.31 -7.36
C ALA A 172 35.52 -7.83 -7.26
N ASP A 173 35.45 -7.33 -6.02
CA ASP A 173 36.60 -6.61 -5.47
C ASP A 173 37.71 -7.67 -5.29
N GLY A 174 38.72 -7.63 -6.18
CA GLY A 174 39.74 -8.67 -6.34
C GLY A 174 40.39 -9.06 -5.01
N GLY A 175 40.13 -10.31 -4.58
CA GLY A 175 40.74 -10.96 -3.42
C GLY A 175 39.75 -11.46 -2.38
N VAL A 176 38.80 -10.63 -1.91
CA VAL A 176 37.90 -11.03 -0.81
C VAL A 176 36.71 -11.86 -1.31
N ALA A 177 36.14 -11.52 -2.47
CA ALA A 177 35.04 -12.30 -3.05
C ALA A 177 35.48 -13.73 -3.43
N GLU A 178 36.70 -13.90 -3.94
CA GLU A 178 37.27 -15.22 -4.24
C GLU A 178 37.48 -16.06 -2.97
N ILE A 179 37.91 -15.43 -1.87
CA ILE A 179 38.05 -16.09 -0.57
C ILE A 179 36.68 -16.51 -0.03
N ILE A 180 35.67 -15.63 -0.13
CA ILE A 180 34.30 -15.92 0.31
C ILE A 180 33.72 -17.07 -0.51
N ALA A 181 33.79 -17.00 -1.84
CA ALA A 181 33.33 -18.06 -2.74
C ALA A 181 34.05 -19.40 -2.48
N ALA A 182 35.34 -19.38 -2.18
CA ALA A 182 36.09 -20.58 -1.79
C ALA A 182 35.70 -21.16 -0.42
N CYS A 183 35.02 -20.38 0.42
CA CYS A 183 34.50 -20.82 1.72
C CYS A 183 33.03 -21.25 1.65
N GLU A 184 32.34 -21.01 0.53
CA GLU A 184 30.96 -21.44 0.35
C GLU A 184 30.88 -22.97 0.22
N PRO A 185 29.79 -23.58 0.72
CA PRO A 185 29.63 -25.02 0.65
C PRO A 185 29.42 -25.55 -0.78
N PHE A 186 29.05 -24.68 -1.74
CA PHE A 186 28.70 -25.04 -3.11
C PHE A 186 29.22 -24.01 -4.14
N ASP A 187 29.48 -24.47 -5.37
CA ASP A 187 30.01 -23.65 -6.46
C ASP A 187 29.02 -22.59 -6.94
N ILE A 188 29.51 -21.36 -7.16
CA ILE A 188 28.77 -20.25 -7.75
C ILE A 188 29.30 -20.05 -9.17
N ASP A 189 28.58 -20.64 -10.11
CA ASP A 189 28.91 -20.73 -11.53
C ASP A 189 27.88 -20.00 -12.41
N PHE A 190 27.15 -19.06 -11.83
CA PHE A 190 26.13 -18.24 -12.50
C PHE A 190 26.39 -16.76 -12.28
N THR A 191 25.96 -15.94 -13.23
CA THR A 191 26.16 -14.49 -13.23
C THR A 191 24.85 -13.70 -13.36
N THR A 192 23.79 -14.34 -13.84
CA THR A 192 22.44 -13.75 -14.00
C THR A 192 21.40 -14.46 -13.13
N GLN A 193 20.25 -13.81 -12.92
CA GLN A 193 19.11 -14.40 -12.21
C GLN A 193 18.56 -15.63 -12.94
N SER A 194 18.45 -15.58 -14.27
CA SER A 194 18.12 -16.74 -15.10
C SER A 194 19.06 -17.92 -14.92
N GLU A 195 20.38 -17.73 -14.99
CA GLU A 195 21.34 -18.81 -14.80
C GLU A 195 21.20 -19.44 -13.41
N PHE A 196 21.00 -18.62 -12.39
CA PHE A 196 20.75 -19.06 -11.02
C PHE A 196 19.50 -19.94 -10.91
N TYR A 197 18.37 -19.51 -11.46
CA TYR A 197 17.14 -20.32 -11.48
C TYR A 197 17.28 -21.59 -12.32
N HIS A 198 18.03 -21.54 -13.41
CA HIS A 198 18.34 -22.72 -14.21
C HIS A 198 19.18 -23.73 -13.43
N LYS A 199 20.12 -23.30 -12.59
CA LYS A 199 20.82 -24.20 -11.67
C LYS A 199 19.85 -24.90 -10.72
N ILE A 200 18.92 -24.17 -10.10
CA ILE A 200 17.88 -24.76 -9.24
C ILE A 200 17.05 -25.80 -10.01
N MET A 201 16.67 -25.51 -11.26
CA MET A 201 15.92 -26.44 -12.11
C MET A 201 16.69 -27.74 -12.39
N THR A 202 18.04 -27.72 -12.42
CA THR A 202 18.83 -28.95 -12.55
C THR A 202 18.63 -29.87 -11.35
N GLY A 203 18.58 -29.33 -10.12
CA GLY A 203 18.31 -30.10 -8.91
C GLY A 203 16.88 -30.64 -8.88
N LEU A 204 15.91 -29.79 -9.22
CA LEU A 204 14.51 -30.20 -9.37
C LEU A 204 14.29 -31.25 -10.45
N SER A 205 15.18 -31.37 -11.44
CA SER A 205 15.09 -32.33 -12.55
C SER A 205 15.96 -33.58 -12.35
N GLY A 206 17.05 -33.47 -11.58
CA GLY A 206 18.04 -34.53 -11.39
C GLY A 206 17.71 -35.48 -10.24
N ILE A 207 17.12 -34.98 -9.14
CA ILE A 207 16.79 -35.80 -7.96
C ILE A 207 15.51 -36.61 -8.23
N PRO A 208 15.43 -37.92 -7.90
CA PRO A 208 14.22 -38.72 -8.09
C PRO A 208 12.99 -38.13 -7.38
N GLU A 209 11.83 -38.15 -8.04
CA GLU A 209 10.66 -37.38 -7.58
C GLU A 209 10.14 -37.81 -6.21
N GLY A 210 9.98 -39.12 -6.01
CA GLY A 210 9.51 -39.68 -4.73
C GLY A 210 10.53 -39.56 -3.59
N GLU A 211 11.78 -39.25 -3.92
CA GLU A 211 12.78 -38.86 -2.93
C GLU A 211 12.71 -37.36 -2.67
N LEU A 212 12.50 -36.54 -3.71
CA LEU A 212 12.54 -35.08 -3.65
C LEU A 212 11.36 -34.45 -2.88
N PHE A 213 10.12 -34.80 -3.22
CA PHE A 213 8.91 -34.17 -2.67
C PHE A 213 8.42 -34.90 -1.42
N ILE A 214 9.09 -34.66 -0.29
CA ILE A 214 8.85 -35.32 1.01
C ILE A 214 8.31 -34.38 2.09
N GLY A 215 8.09 -33.11 1.74
CA GLY A 215 7.49 -32.13 2.64
C GLY A 215 5.98 -32.33 2.83
N PRO A 216 5.39 -31.68 3.84
CA PRO A 216 3.96 -31.78 4.13
C PRO A 216 3.11 -31.12 3.02
N PRO A 217 2.25 -31.87 2.30
CA PRO A 217 1.38 -31.30 1.26
C PRO A 217 0.38 -30.27 1.79
N GLU A 218 -0.06 -30.43 3.04
CA GLU A 218 -1.01 -29.54 3.71
C GLU A 218 -0.43 -28.16 4.04
N ALA A 219 0.91 -28.00 4.09
CA ALA A 219 1.56 -26.73 4.39
C ALA A 219 1.77 -25.83 3.15
N GLN A 220 1.17 -26.20 2.01
CA GLN A 220 1.31 -25.44 0.76
C GLN A 220 0.39 -24.23 0.71
N ALA A 221 0.97 -23.04 0.56
CA ALA A 221 0.19 -21.83 0.34
C ALA A 221 -0.41 -21.79 -1.07
N ASN A 222 -1.58 -21.17 -1.20
CA ASN A 222 -2.24 -21.02 -2.50
C ASN A 222 -3.12 -19.76 -2.55
N ALA A 223 -3.70 -19.52 -3.73
CA ALA A 223 -4.50 -18.34 -4.03
C ALA A 223 -5.80 -18.16 -3.23
N SER A 224 -6.29 -19.19 -2.52
CA SER A 224 -7.44 -19.05 -1.62
C SER A 224 -7.16 -18.07 -0.48
N PHE A 225 -5.95 -18.14 0.09
CA PHE A 225 -5.52 -17.33 1.23
C PHE A 225 -4.80 -16.06 0.78
N LEU A 226 -3.85 -16.18 -0.16
CA LEU A 226 -3.02 -15.06 -0.63
C LEU A 226 -3.31 -14.73 -2.10
N GLN A 227 -4.10 -13.67 -2.32
CA GLN A 227 -4.51 -13.26 -3.67
C GLN A 227 -3.47 -12.39 -4.39
N PHE A 228 -2.41 -13.02 -4.88
CA PHE A 228 -1.47 -12.45 -5.87
C PHE A 228 -1.98 -12.64 -7.30
N GLY A 229 -3.15 -12.07 -7.61
CA GLY A 229 -3.79 -12.25 -8.92
C GLY A 229 -4.26 -13.68 -9.23
N GLY A 230 -4.26 -14.57 -8.23
CA GLY A 230 -4.59 -15.99 -8.41
C GLY A 230 -3.43 -16.86 -8.89
N MET A 231 -2.20 -16.34 -8.88
CA MET A 231 -1.04 -17.00 -9.47
C MET A 231 -0.24 -17.87 -8.50
N LEU A 232 -0.39 -17.67 -7.19
CA LEU A 232 0.25 -18.52 -6.18
C LEU A 232 -0.33 -19.93 -6.22
N LYS A 233 0.53 -20.92 -6.52
CA LYS A 233 0.14 -22.32 -6.67
C LYS A 233 0.85 -23.20 -5.65
N ALA A 234 0.12 -24.18 -5.13
CA ALA A 234 0.69 -25.27 -4.35
C ALA A 234 1.67 -26.07 -5.22
N VAL A 235 2.80 -26.45 -4.63
CA VAL A 235 3.82 -27.30 -5.24
C VAL A 235 3.73 -28.68 -4.60
N THR A 236 3.39 -29.68 -5.41
CA THR A 236 3.19 -31.06 -4.94
C THR A 236 4.00 -32.08 -5.72
N ASP A 237 4.58 -31.68 -6.85
CA ASP A 237 5.34 -32.54 -7.75
C ASP A 237 6.36 -31.73 -8.56
N ARG A 238 7.18 -32.42 -9.35
CA ARG A 238 8.21 -31.79 -10.19
C ARG A 238 7.64 -30.79 -11.18
N ARG A 239 6.50 -31.14 -11.78
CA ARG A 239 5.87 -30.30 -12.79
C ARG A 239 5.45 -28.96 -12.18
N SER A 240 4.72 -28.98 -11.06
CA SER A 240 4.29 -27.78 -10.35
C SER A 240 5.48 -26.94 -9.85
N ALA A 241 6.59 -27.57 -9.44
CA ALA A 241 7.82 -26.87 -9.07
C ALA A 241 8.50 -26.17 -10.27
N LEU A 242 8.58 -26.84 -11.43
CA LEU A 242 9.15 -26.24 -12.64
C LEU A 242 8.24 -25.16 -13.23
N ASP A 243 6.92 -25.36 -13.20
CA ASP A 243 5.93 -24.35 -13.62
C ASP A 243 6.03 -23.09 -12.74
N ALA A 244 6.32 -23.27 -11.45
CA ALA A 244 6.57 -22.18 -10.51
C ALA A 244 7.81 -21.35 -10.86
N ILE A 245 8.96 -21.98 -11.13
CA ILE A 245 10.16 -21.25 -11.56
C ILE A 245 9.95 -20.60 -12.93
N ALA A 246 9.28 -21.29 -13.86
CA ALA A 246 8.98 -20.72 -15.17
C ALA A 246 8.15 -19.43 -15.08
N MET A 247 7.21 -19.36 -14.13
CA MET A 247 6.44 -18.14 -13.86
C MET A 247 7.33 -16.99 -13.37
N VAL A 248 8.29 -17.26 -12.48
CA VAL A 248 9.23 -16.25 -11.97
C VAL A 248 10.06 -15.67 -13.12
N LEU A 249 10.64 -16.55 -13.95
CA LEU A 249 11.43 -16.15 -15.13
C LEU A 249 10.60 -15.38 -16.17
N GLU A 250 9.35 -15.79 -16.40
CA GLU A 250 8.42 -15.10 -17.30
C GLU A 250 8.04 -13.70 -16.80
N GLN A 251 7.87 -13.53 -15.49
CA GLN A 251 7.51 -12.23 -14.90
C GLN A 251 8.71 -11.29 -14.79
N GLY A 252 9.90 -11.78 -14.45
CA GLY A 252 11.10 -10.95 -14.37
C GLY A 252 11.62 -10.51 -15.74
N GLU A 253 11.98 -11.49 -16.57
CA GLU A 253 12.93 -11.27 -17.68
C GLU A 253 12.30 -11.40 -19.08
N ALA A 254 11.39 -12.36 -19.28
CA ALA A 254 10.99 -12.79 -20.62
C ALA A 254 9.56 -12.33 -20.97
N PRO A 255 9.39 -11.28 -21.80
CA PRO A 255 8.07 -10.82 -22.18
C PRO A 255 7.40 -11.88 -23.05
N THR A 256 6.27 -12.41 -22.60
CA THR A 256 5.44 -13.32 -23.39
C THR A 256 4.16 -12.63 -23.81
N ARG A 257 3.35 -13.31 -24.65
CA ARG A 257 1.99 -12.85 -24.92
C ARG A 257 1.13 -12.80 -23.64
N ALA A 258 1.43 -13.62 -22.63
CA ALA A 258 0.71 -13.65 -21.37
C ALA A 258 1.23 -12.59 -20.38
N HIS A 259 2.52 -12.29 -20.40
CA HIS A 259 3.17 -11.27 -19.59
C HIS A 259 3.96 -10.28 -20.47
N PRO A 260 3.26 -9.37 -21.19
CA PRO A 260 3.95 -8.33 -21.98
C PRO A 260 4.66 -7.28 -21.10
N ASP A 261 4.25 -7.18 -19.82
CA ASP A 261 4.76 -6.25 -18.83
C ASP A 261 5.72 -6.95 -17.84
N ALA A 262 6.66 -7.76 -18.34
CA ALA A 262 7.72 -8.33 -17.51
C ALA A 262 8.57 -7.21 -16.88
N HIS A 263 9.20 -7.46 -15.74
CA HIS A 263 9.79 -6.44 -14.87
C HIS A 263 10.80 -5.55 -15.58
N PHE A 264 11.70 -6.14 -16.38
CA PHE A 264 12.62 -5.40 -17.24
C PHE A 264 11.93 -4.33 -18.10
N TRP A 265 10.79 -4.68 -18.70
CA TRP A 265 10.05 -3.81 -19.61
C TRP A 265 9.26 -2.74 -18.86
N VAL A 266 8.77 -3.05 -17.66
CA VAL A 266 8.18 -2.03 -16.78
C VAL A 266 9.24 -0.97 -16.44
N PHE A 267 10.43 -1.38 -16.00
CA PHE A 267 11.51 -0.45 -15.66
C PHE A 267 12.01 0.32 -16.88
N ARG A 268 12.16 -0.34 -18.03
CA ARG A 268 12.56 0.30 -19.28
C ARG A 268 11.54 1.33 -19.78
N THR A 269 10.25 1.01 -19.73
CA THR A 269 9.18 1.97 -20.08
C THR A 269 9.24 3.19 -19.17
N ILE A 270 9.34 2.99 -17.85
CA ILE A 270 9.46 4.10 -16.88
C ILE A 270 10.73 4.92 -17.15
N TYR A 271 11.86 4.27 -17.47
CA TYR A 271 13.11 4.93 -17.81
C TYR A 271 12.97 5.85 -19.03
N HIS A 272 12.37 5.37 -20.11
CA HIS A 272 12.15 6.19 -21.30
C HIS A 272 11.19 7.35 -21.04
N GLU A 273 10.05 7.08 -20.38
CA GLU A 273 9.09 8.13 -20.03
C GLU A 273 9.72 9.19 -19.12
N TYR A 274 10.56 8.79 -18.16
CA TYR A 274 11.31 9.71 -17.30
C TYR A 274 12.27 10.58 -18.10
N MET A 275 13.03 9.99 -19.02
CA MET A 275 14.01 10.71 -19.85
C MET A 275 13.31 11.72 -20.79
N GLU A 276 12.18 11.33 -21.38
CA GLU A 276 11.36 12.20 -22.22
C GLU A 276 10.73 13.34 -21.42
N ALA A 277 10.11 13.04 -20.27
CA ALA A 277 9.49 14.03 -19.40
C ALA A 277 10.53 15.07 -18.90
N ARG A 278 11.72 14.60 -18.51
CA ARG A 278 12.82 15.49 -18.10
C ARG A 278 13.27 16.40 -19.23
N ALA A 279 13.45 15.88 -20.44
CA ALA A 279 13.83 16.69 -21.60
C ALA A 279 12.74 17.71 -21.99
N ALA A 280 11.47 17.33 -21.86
CA ALA A 280 10.34 18.22 -22.12
C ALA A 280 10.26 19.35 -21.07
N ALA A 281 10.47 19.04 -19.79
CA ALA A 281 10.51 20.02 -18.71
C ALA A 281 11.67 21.01 -18.89
N GLU A 282 12.87 20.53 -19.22
CA GLU A 282 14.03 21.37 -19.50
C GLU A 282 13.78 22.35 -20.67
N LYS A 283 13.15 21.87 -21.74
CA LYS A 283 12.81 22.69 -22.91
C LYS A 283 11.73 23.74 -22.63
N SER A 284 10.76 23.43 -21.78
CA SER A 284 9.63 24.31 -21.44
C SER A 284 9.94 25.26 -20.28
N GLY A 285 10.98 24.99 -19.49
CA GLY A 285 11.29 25.71 -18.25
C GLY A 285 10.36 25.32 -17.09
N GLU A 286 9.61 24.22 -17.23
CA GLU A 286 8.78 23.67 -16.16
C GLU A 286 9.63 22.93 -15.13
N THR A 287 9.22 22.96 -13.86
CA THR A 287 9.84 22.13 -12.81
C THR A 287 9.46 20.67 -13.01
N PHE A 288 10.41 19.75 -12.83
CA PHE A 288 10.16 18.32 -12.87
C PHE A 288 10.97 17.58 -11.80
N GLU A 289 10.36 17.38 -10.64
CA GLU A 289 10.96 16.73 -9.48
C GLU A 289 10.06 15.57 -9.01
N PRO A 290 10.15 14.40 -9.65
CA PRO A 290 9.21 13.29 -9.40
C PRO A 290 9.40 12.60 -8.04
N ALA A 291 10.59 12.71 -7.43
CA ALA A 291 10.92 12.07 -6.15
C ALA A 291 11.14 13.10 -5.03
N ARG A 292 10.92 12.67 -3.79
CA ARG A 292 11.30 13.39 -2.56
C ARG A 292 12.82 13.27 -2.32
N PRO A 293 13.45 14.20 -1.60
CA PRO A 293 14.89 14.20 -1.31
C PRO A 293 15.24 13.19 -0.19
N VAL A 294 14.96 11.92 -0.42
CA VAL A 294 15.17 10.82 0.53
C VAL A 294 16.63 10.38 0.50
N LEU A 295 17.25 10.19 1.68
CA LEU A 295 18.59 9.60 1.76
C LEU A 295 18.59 8.10 1.52
N SER A 296 19.68 7.65 0.89
CA SER A 296 19.93 6.24 0.64
C SER A 296 20.33 5.48 1.90
N ASN A 297 19.92 4.21 1.98
CA ASN A 297 20.22 3.27 3.07
C ASN A 297 19.99 3.86 4.47
N PRO A 298 18.78 4.38 4.77
CA PRO A 298 18.48 4.90 6.09
C PRO A 298 18.40 3.75 7.11
N ILE A 299 19.07 3.93 8.25
CA ILE A 299 19.12 2.92 9.32
C ILE A 299 18.74 3.55 10.67
N THR A 300 18.14 2.75 11.56
CA THR A 300 17.89 3.18 12.94
C THR A 300 19.03 2.78 13.88
N ARG A 301 19.86 1.81 13.48
CA ARG A 301 21.02 1.33 14.24
C ARG A 301 22.01 0.65 13.30
N PHE A 302 23.26 0.50 13.73
CA PHE A 302 24.23 -0.32 13.02
C PHE A 302 23.91 -1.81 13.22
N HIS A 303 24.11 -2.59 12.17
CA HIS A 303 23.89 -4.03 12.16
C HIS A 303 25.20 -4.75 11.87
N ASP A 304 25.42 -5.91 12.49
CA ASP A 304 26.66 -6.69 12.30
C ASP A 304 26.77 -7.26 10.87
N ASP A 305 25.63 -7.44 10.19
CA ASP A 305 25.50 -8.03 8.86
C ASP A 305 25.41 -7.00 7.73
N ALA A 306 25.54 -5.70 8.03
CA ALA A 306 25.52 -4.63 7.03
C ALA A 306 26.62 -3.60 7.30
N SER A 307 27.32 -3.17 6.25
CA SER A 307 28.36 -2.13 6.35
C SER A 307 27.96 -0.86 5.59
N GLY A 308 27.84 0.25 6.33
CA GLY A 308 27.40 1.53 5.79
C GLY A 308 25.97 1.89 6.20
N GLY A 309 25.38 2.85 5.49
CA GLY A 309 24.05 3.40 5.80
C GLY A 309 24.10 4.74 6.55
N THR A 310 22.98 5.46 6.52
CA THR A 310 22.83 6.76 7.18
C THR A 310 21.91 6.65 8.38
N LEU A 311 22.44 6.96 9.57
CA LEU A 311 21.64 6.93 10.79
C LEU A 311 20.55 8.00 10.77
N ILE A 312 19.31 7.60 11.02
CA ILE A 312 18.20 8.52 11.27
C ILE A 312 18.40 9.15 12.64
N ALA A 313 18.81 10.42 12.65
CA ALA A 313 19.19 11.15 13.85
C ALA A 313 18.06 12.05 14.41
N ASP A 314 17.07 12.44 13.61
CA ASP A 314 15.88 13.12 14.13
C ASP A 314 15.11 12.19 15.08
N PRO A 315 14.87 12.57 16.36
CA PRO A 315 14.28 11.67 17.34
C PRO A 315 12.85 11.21 17.02
N LEU A 316 12.04 12.04 16.35
CA LEU A 316 10.66 11.69 16.00
C LEU A 316 10.65 10.76 14.78
N THR A 317 11.45 11.07 13.76
CA THR A 317 11.64 10.21 12.59
C THR A 317 12.21 8.85 12.98
N HIS A 318 13.16 8.82 13.92
CA HIS A 318 13.71 7.57 14.45
C HIS A 318 12.65 6.70 15.12
N GLN A 319 11.76 7.29 15.92
CA GLN A 319 10.64 6.56 16.54
C GLN A 319 9.68 5.96 15.51
N VAL A 320 9.36 6.71 14.44
CA VAL A 320 8.53 6.21 13.34
C VAL A 320 9.25 5.11 12.57
N ALA A 321 10.57 5.21 12.37
CA ALA A 321 11.36 4.20 11.69
C ALA A 321 11.49 2.90 12.51
N GLU A 322 11.60 3.00 13.83
CA GLU A 322 11.55 1.85 14.74
C GLU A 322 10.17 1.18 14.74
N LEU A 323 9.10 1.97 14.68
CA LEU A 323 7.74 1.43 14.52
C LEU A 323 7.59 0.70 13.18
N PHE A 324 8.13 1.25 12.09
CA PHE A 324 8.17 0.59 10.78
C PHE A 324 8.90 -0.75 10.85
N ASN A 325 10.13 -0.77 11.36
CA ASN A 325 10.94 -1.98 11.46
C ASN A 325 10.26 -3.03 12.36
N GLY A 326 9.68 -2.63 13.49
CA GLY A 326 8.95 -3.52 14.38
C GLY A 326 7.68 -4.12 13.76
N ALA A 327 6.93 -3.33 12.98
CA ALA A 327 5.77 -3.81 12.23
C ALA A 327 6.17 -4.75 11.09
N TYR A 328 7.28 -4.44 10.40
CA TYR A 328 7.85 -5.27 9.36
C TYR A 328 8.35 -6.62 9.92
N ASP A 329 9.10 -6.63 11.02
CA ASP A 329 9.53 -7.86 11.71
C ASP A 329 8.32 -8.73 12.11
N THR A 330 7.28 -8.10 12.66
CA THR A 330 6.05 -8.80 13.07
C THR A 330 5.30 -9.39 11.87
N MET A 331 5.24 -8.64 10.76
CA MET A 331 4.66 -9.11 9.50
C MET A 331 5.40 -10.35 8.97
N LEU A 332 6.74 -10.32 8.96
CA LEU A 332 7.56 -11.44 8.52
C LEU A 332 7.37 -12.66 9.42
N LEU A 333 7.23 -12.49 10.74
CA LEU A 333 6.98 -13.60 11.67
C LEU A 333 5.61 -14.25 11.47
N ILE A 334 4.55 -13.45 11.27
CA ILE A 334 3.21 -13.96 10.96
C ILE A 334 3.23 -14.68 9.62
N PHE A 335 3.91 -14.11 8.62
CA PHE A 335 4.06 -14.71 7.29
C PHE A 335 4.86 -16.01 7.33
N LEU A 336 5.91 -16.07 8.15
CA LEU A 336 6.71 -17.26 8.37
C LEU A 336 5.85 -18.39 8.95
N ARG A 337 5.01 -18.08 9.94
CA ARG A 337 4.07 -19.06 10.50
C ARG A 337 3.02 -19.48 9.49
N PHE A 338 2.53 -18.56 8.67
CA PHE A 338 1.61 -18.88 7.58
C PHE A 338 2.22 -19.91 6.63
N PHE A 339 3.51 -19.87 6.29
CA PHE A 339 4.12 -20.91 5.44
C PHE A 339 4.54 -22.18 6.17
N ALA A 340 4.66 -22.13 7.49
CA ALA A 340 4.99 -23.29 8.31
C ALA A 340 3.74 -23.98 8.90
N HIS A 341 2.56 -23.70 8.35
CA HIS A 341 1.31 -24.16 8.92
C HIS A 341 1.12 -25.67 8.74
N ILE A 342 0.75 -26.32 9.83
CA ILE A 342 0.35 -27.73 9.87
C ILE A 342 -0.76 -27.96 10.92
N GLU A 343 -0.93 -27.02 11.86
CA GLU A 343 -1.85 -27.14 13.00
C GLU A 343 -3.01 -26.12 12.93
N GLU A 344 -2.92 -25.15 12.04
CA GLU A 344 -3.89 -24.08 11.83
C GLU A 344 -5.15 -24.60 11.12
N SER A 345 -6.31 -24.14 11.59
CA SER A 345 -7.56 -24.25 10.85
C SER A 345 -7.60 -23.27 9.68
N GLU A 346 -8.54 -23.47 8.76
CA GLU A 346 -8.73 -22.57 7.61
C GLU A 346 -9.00 -21.11 8.02
N GLU A 347 -9.82 -20.89 9.05
CA GLU A 347 -10.09 -19.56 9.61
C GLU A 347 -8.83 -18.91 10.21
N GLU A 348 -8.00 -19.70 10.90
CA GLU A 348 -6.73 -19.24 11.43
C GLU A 348 -5.72 -18.89 10.32
N LEU A 349 -5.71 -19.65 9.21
CA LEU A 349 -4.89 -19.34 8.04
C LEU A 349 -5.35 -18.08 7.32
N GLU A 350 -6.67 -17.90 7.16
CA GLU A 350 -7.25 -16.66 6.63
C GLU A 350 -6.83 -15.47 7.49
N LYS A 351 -6.84 -15.62 8.81
CA LYS A 351 -6.43 -14.58 9.76
C LYS A 351 -4.93 -14.27 9.70
N LEU A 352 -4.06 -15.29 9.59
CA LEU A 352 -2.62 -15.06 9.38
C LEU A 352 -2.36 -14.34 8.04
N ALA A 353 -3.01 -14.78 6.97
CA ALA A 353 -2.89 -14.17 5.65
C ALA A 353 -3.41 -12.72 5.62
N ASP A 354 -4.62 -12.47 6.13
CA ASP A 354 -5.19 -11.11 6.23
C ASP A 354 -4.33 -10.21 7.11
N GLY A 355 -3.86 -10.74 8.26
CA GLY A 355 -2.95 -10.05 9.17
C GLY A 355 -1.66 -9.60 8.50
N THR A 356 -0.98 -10.50 7.77
CA THR A 356 0.21 -10.17 6.97
C THR A 356 -0.10 -9.10 5.92
N MET A 357 -1.19 -9.27 5.14
CA MET A 357 -1.51 -8.32 4.08
C MET A 357 -1.91 -6.94 4.61
N ARG A 358 -2.56 -6.86 5.76
CA ARG A 358 -2.91 -5.59 6.41
C ARG A 358 -1.72 -4.93 7.08
N LEU A 359 -0.82 -5.69 7.72
CA LEU A 359 0.46 -5.14 8.17
C LEU A 359 1.21 -4.50 7.01
N MET A 360 1.23 -5.16 5.84
CA MET A 360 1.85 -4.60 4.65
C MET A 360 1.15 -3.33 4.14
N ARG A 361 -0.16 -3.38 3.92
CA ARG A 361 -0.90 -2.33 3.19
C ARG A 361 -1.36 -1.17 4.05
N ASN A 362 -1.70 -1.43 5.30
CA ASN A 362 -2.27 -0.47 6.25
C ASN A 362 -1.26 0.01 7.30
N VAL A 363 -0.11 -0.65 7.47
CA VAL A 363 0.89 -0.27 8.49
C VAL A 363 2.24 0.06 7.85
N THR A 364 2.95 -0.90 7.27
CA THR A 364 4.31 -0.67 6.75
C THR A 364 4.31 0.26 5.56
N ARG A 365 3.40 0.12 4.58
CA ARG A 365 3.27 1.06 3.46
C ARG A 365 3.10 2.52 3.91
N PRO A 366 2.06 2.88 4.69
CA PRO A 366 1.90 4.26 5.10
C PRO A 366 3.04 4.75 6.01
N LEU A 367 3.61 3.92 6.90
CA LEU A 367 4.81 4.32 7.65
C LEU A 367 6.02 4.59 6.73
N GLY A 368 6.22 3.76 5.71
CA GLY A 368 7.27 3.96 4.70
C GLY A 368 7.08 5.28 3.95
N GLU A 369 5.86 5.56 3.50
CA GLU A 369 5.51 6.83 2.86
C GLU A 369 5.69 8.03 3.81
N ALA A 370 5.33 7.90 5.09
CA ALA A 370 5.52 8.92 6.11
C ALA A 370 7.00 9.26 6.28
N LEU A 371 7.87 8.26 6.41
CA LEU A 371 9.31 8.45 6.60
C LEU A 371 9.94 9.27 5.47
N THR A 372 9.48 9.08 4.22
CA THR A 372 9.95 9.87 3.07
C THR A 372 9.60 11.36 3.12
N LYS A 373 8.72 11.76 4.05
CA LYS A 373 8.31 13.15 4.29
C LYS A 373 8.90 13.73 5.58
N MET A 374 9.61 12.92 6.37
CA MET A 374 10.13 13.29 7.67
C MET A 374 11.63 13.59 7.59
N PRO A 375 12.13 14.60 8.33
CA PRO A 375 13.55 14.98 8.28
C PRO A 375 14.42 13.84 8.81
N VAL A 376 15.56 13.60 8.18
CA VAL A 376 16.50 12.55 8.63
C VAL A 376 17.36 13.00 9.81
N SER A 377 17.73 14.27 9.85
CA SER A 377 18.64 14.86 10.84
C SER A 377 18.43 16.37 10.96
N HIS A 378 18.88 16.96 12.06
CA HIS A 378 19.01 18.41 12.23
C HIS A 378 20.41 18.93 11.86
N ASP A 379 21.30 18.06 11.36
CA ASP A 379 22.60 18.44 10.84
C ASP A 379 22.45 19.37 9.62
N PRO A 380 23.08 20.57 9.62
CA PRO A 380 23.04 21.49 8.47
C PRO A 380 23.51 20.88 7.14
N SER A 381 24.40 19.88 7.17
CA SER A 381 24.88 19.17 5.97
C SER A 381 23.80 18.30 5.31
N LEU A 382 22.77 17.92 6.06
CA LEU A 382 21.63 17.12 5.60
C LEU A 382 20.33 17.96 5.57
N ALA A 383 20.44 19.29 5.56
CA ALA A 383 19.28 20.17 5.53
C ALA A 383 18.39 19.90 4.32
N GLY A 384 17.09 19.72 4.56
CA GLY A 384 16.09 19.42 3.52
C GLY A 384 16.03 17.94 3.10
N MET A 385 16.94 17.09 3.58
CA MET A 385 16.91 15.66 3.31
C MET A 385 15.91 14.95 4.23
N THR A 386 15.19 13.99 3.67
CA THR A 386 14.23 13.16 4.39
C THR A 386 14.75 11.74 4.59
N ALA A 387 14.14 11.03 5.53
CA ALA A 387 14.43 9.63 5.79
C ALA A 387 13.69 8.72 4.79
N GLY A 388 13.80 7.42 5.00
CA GLY A 388 13.01 6.39 4.31
C GLY A 388 12.94 5.14 5.17
N PRO A 389 12.13 4.14 4.79
CA PRO A 389 12.10 2.87 5.50
C PRO A 389 13.40 2.09 5.31
N GLY A 390 14.04 1.68 6.40
CA GLY A 390 15.28 0.90 6.34
C GLY A 390 15.07 -0.58 6.02
N PHE A 391 13.83 -1.09 6.14
CA PHE A 391 13.53 -2.54 6.08
C PHE A 391 14.46 -3.36 6.98
N GLY A 392 14.84 -2.77 8.12
CA GLY A 392 15.80 -3.36 9.03
C GLY A 392 15.16 -4.47 9.83
N ILE A 393 15.77 -5.66 9.79
CA ILE A 393 15.43 -6.78 10.65
C ILE A 393 16.15 -6.55 11.98
N THR A 394 15.44 -5.91 12.92
CA THR A 394 16.02 -5.47 14.20
C THR A 394 15.97 -6.53 15.28
N ARG A 395 15.09 -7.52 15.12
CA ARG A 395 14.96 -8.70 15.97
C ARG A 395 15.04 -9.94 15.10
N GLY A 396 15.56 -11.04 15.64
CA GLY A 396 15.64 -12.28 14.89
C GLY A 396 14.25 -12.75 14.44
N VAL A 397 14.01 -12.77 13.12
CA VAL A 397 12.84 -13.42 12.50
C VAL A 397 13.11 -14.91 12.49
N HIS A 398 12.59 -15.61 13.50
CA HIS A 398 12.77 -17.06 13.68
C HIS A 398 11.41 -17.76 13.67
N LEU A 399 11.42 -19.01 13.23
CA LEU A 399 10.20 -19.83 13.22
C LEU A 399 9.76 -20.08 14.67
N LEU A 400 8.48 -19.79 14.96
CA LEU A 400 7.80 -20.20 16.18
C LEU A 400 7.07 -21.52 15.91
N PRO A 401 7.65 -22.68 16.25
CA PRO A 401 7.16 -23.97 15.78
C PRO A 401 5.86 -24.41 16.46
N HIS A 402 5.57 -23.91 17.66
CA HIS A 402 4.40 -24.29 18.43
C HIS A 402 3.28 -23.28 18.25
N LYS A 403 2.13 -23.72 17.70
CA LYS A 403 0.96 -22.88 17.42
C LYS A 403 0.59 -21.96 18.57
N GLN A 404 0.29 -22.50 19.75
CA GLN A 404 -0.22 -21.70 20.88
C GLN A 404 0.75 -20.58 21.26
N SER A 405 2.05 -20.87 21.31
CA SER A 405 3.08 -19.86 21.61
C SER A 405 3.19 -18.80 20.52
N ALA A 406 3.10 -19.19 19.24
CA ALA A 406 3.16 -18.27 18.11
C ALA A 406 2.01 -17.24 18.16
N TRP A 407 0.78 -17.71 18.35
CA TRP A 407 -0.41 -16.85 18.39
C TRP A 407 -0.39 -15.86 19.55
N ILE A 408 0.03 -16.30 20.75
CA ILE A 408 0.20 -15.39 21.91
C ILE A 408 1.27 -14.34 21.60
N PHE A 409 2.41 -14.77 21.06
CA PHE A 409 3.51 -13.87 20.72
C PHE A 409 3.08 -12.81 19.69
N PHE A 410 2.32 -13.20 18.66
CA PHE A 410 1.82 -12.25 17.66
C PHE A 410 0.91 -11.20 18.28
N GLY A 411 -0.04 -11.61 19.13
CA GLY A 411 -0.89 -10.68 19.87
C GLY A 411 -0.05 -9.73 20.73
N GLU A 412 0.92 -10.23 21.50
CA GLU A 412 1.75 -9.41 22.40
C GLU A 412 2.57 -8.40 21.59
N ARG A 413 3.12 -8.83 20.46
CA ARG A 413 3.88 -7.95 19.57
C ARG A 413 3.01 -6.86 18.95
N LEU A 414 1.83 -7.20 18.46
CA LEU A 414 0.89 -6.24 17.88
C LEU A 414 0.40 -5.24 18.93
N HIS A 415 0.12 -5.72 20.14
CA HIS A 415 -0.27 -4.88 21.28
C HIS A 415 0.80 -3.86 21.65
N GLU A 416 2.05 -4.30 21.79
CA GLU A 416 3.18 -3.39 22.08
C GLU A 416 3.35 -2.33 20.98
N LEU A 417 3.23 -2.71 19.70
CA LEU A 417 3.33 -1.77 18.58
C LEU A 417 2.15 -0.80 18.55
N ALA A 418 0.92 -1.28 18.76
CA ALA A 418 -0.28 -0.46 18.79
C ALA A 418 -0.24 0.53 19.96
N ASN A 419 0.19 0.12 21.14
CA ASN A 419 0.35 1.00 22.31
C ASN A 419 1.43 2.06 22.06
N PHE A 420 2.58 1.69 21.48
CA PHE A 420 3.62 2.64 21.11
C PHE A 420 3.10 3.67 20.11
N ALA A 421 2.44 3.21 19.04
CA ALA A 421 1.89 4.07 18.00
C ALA A 421 0.78 5.01 18.53
N THR A 422 -0.09 4.50 19.40
CA THR A 422 -1.16 5.28 20.05
C THR A 422 -0.57 6.38 20.94
N LYS A 423 0.46 6.08 21.74
CA LYS A 423 1.17 7.08 22.54
C LYS A 423 1.88 8.13 21.67
N LEU A 424 2.45 7.70 20.54
CA LEU A 424 3.14 8.57 19.60
C LEU A 424 2.16 9.59 19.00
N ILE A 425 0.98 9.17 18.54
CA ILE A 425 0.01 10.09 17.95
C ILE A 425 -0.67 10.97 19.01
N ALA A 426 -1.01 10.42 20.18
CA ALA A 426 -1.62 11.18 21.28
C ALA A 426 -0.75 12.35 21.77
N THR A 427 0.58 12.25 21.61
CA THR A 427 1.52 13.27 22.09
C THR A 427 2.12 14.16 21.00
N ARG A 428 2.05 13.76 19.72
CA ARG A 428 2.77 14.41 18.61
C ARG A 428 1.97 14.52 17.30
N ALA A 429 0.64 14.37 17.33
CA ALA A 429 -0.20 14.35 16.12
C ALA A 429 0.03 15.54 15.16
N ASP A 430 0.33 16.73 15.68
CA ASP A 430 0.57 17.95 14.89
C ASP A 430 1.88 17.92 14.09
N ARG A 431 2.82 17.04 14.44
CA ARG A 431 4.14 16.91 13.82
C ARG A 431 4.30 15.67 12.95
N LEU A 432 3.28 14.82 12.89
CA LEU A 432 3.31 13.55 12.17
C LEU A 432 2.56 13.66 10.84
N PRO A 433 3.09 13.07 9.75
CA PRO A 433 2.32 12.89 8.53
C PRO A 433 1.02 12.08 8.77
N PRO A 434 -0.09 12.36 8.07
CA PRO A 434 -1.35 11.61 8.20
C PRO A 434 -1.20 10.10 7.95
N GLU A 435 -0.19 9.67 7.22
CA GLU A 435 0.09 8.26 7.00
C GLU A 435 0.45 7.52 8.31
N VAL A 436 1.02 8.22 9.31
CA VAL A 436 1.26 7.62 10.63
C VAL A 436 -0.07 7.34 11.34
N GLU A 437 -1.07 8.22 11.21
CA GLU A 437 -2.43 8.01 11.72
C GLU A 437 -3.13 6.82 11.04
N GLU A 438 -2.93 6.63 9.72
CA GLU A 438 -3.39 5.43 9.02
C GLU A 438 -2.78 4.15 9.61
N ALA A 439 -1.47 4.17 9.87
CA ALA A 439 -0.74 3.05 10.45
C ALA A 439 -1.19 2.73 11.89
N VAL A 440 -1.45 3.74 12.71
CA VAL A 440 -1.96 3.56 14.09
C VAL A 440 -3.33 2.89 14.06
N ALA A 441 -4.25 3.35 13.20
CA ALA A 441 -5.56 2.73 13.03
C ALA A 441 -5.44 1.26 12.57
N GLY A 442 -4.50 0.97 11.64
CA GLY A 442 -4.20 -0.39 11.20
C GLY A 442 -3.68 -1.28 12.34
N LEU A 443 -2.76 -0.77 13.17
CA LEU A 443 -2.18 -1.48 14.31
C LEU A 443 -3.20 -1.73 15.42
N GLN A 444 -4.02 -0.74 15.80
CA GLN A 444 -5.08 -0.94 16.79
C GLN A 444 -6.06 -2.03 16.31
N ALA A 445 -6.51 -1.97 15.05
CA ALA A 445 -7.41 -2.98 14.50
C ALA A 445 -6.81 -4.39 14.49
N LEU A 446 -5.53 -4.53 14.11
CA LEU A 446 -4.84 -5.82 14.12
C LEU A 446 -4.57 -6.34 15.54
N SER A 447 -4.21 -5.46 16.47
CA SER A 447 -4.00 -5.80 17.88
C SER A 447 -5.26 -6.41 18.48
N LEU A 448 -6.39 -5.72 18.35
CA LEU A 448 -7.69 -6.18 18.85
C LEU A 448 -8.11 -7.52 18.23
N GLU A 449 -7.78 -7.74 16.96
CA GLU A 449 -8.12 -8.98 16.26
C GLU A 449 -7.25 -10.16 16.71
N PHE A 450 -5.95 -9.94 16.93
CA PHE A 450 -5.02 -10.97 17.39
C PHE A 450 -5.01 -11.18 18.90
N ALA A 451 -5.67 -10.32 19.67
CA ALA A 451 -5.79 -10.45 21.11
C ALA A 451 -6.47 -11.78 21.50
N PRO A 452 -5.95 -12.51 22.50
CA PRO A 452 -6.51 -13.79 22.91
C PRO A 452 -7.87 -13.62 23.62
N ALA A 453 -8.79 -14.55 23.42
CA ALA A 453 -10.13 -14.49 24.02
C ALA A 453 -10.18 -15.08 25.45
N ASP A 454 -9.25 -15.94 25.80
CA ASP A 454 -9.26 -16.78 27.00
C ASP A 454 -8.30 -16.30 28.11
N ARG A 455 -7.82 -15.06 28.02
CA ARG A 455 -6.86 -14.46 28.95
C ARG A 455 -7.36 -13.16 29.56
N ASN A 456 -6.75 -12.79 30.69
CA ASN A 456 -7.00 -11.50 31.35
C ASN A 456 -6.61 -10.31 30.48
N TRP A 457 -5.59 -10.49 29.64
CA TRP A 457 -5.27 -9.58 28.55
C TRP A 457 -6.02 -10.08 27.30
N ASN A 458 -6.90 -9.24 26.76
CA ASN A 458 -7.80 -9.53 25.64
C ASN A 458 -8.20 -8.23 24.93
N ALA A 459 -8.98 -8.32 23.84
CA ALA A 459 -9.37 -7.18 23.02
C ALA A 459 -10.09 -6.06 23.81
N GLU A 460 -10.91 -6.39 24.81
CA GLU A 460 -11.59 -5.38 25.64
C GLU A 460 -10.61 -4.60 26.51
N ALA A 461 -9.65 -5.30 27.12
CA ALA A 461 -8.59 -4.68 27.91
C ALA A 461 -7.70 -3.76 27.05
N GLU A 462 -7.31 -4.21 25.86
CA GLU A 462 -6.51 -3.40 24.93
C GLU A 462 -7.25 -2.14 24.46
N LEU A 463 -8.53 -2.28 24.10
CA LEU A 463 -9.36 -1.15 23.70
C LEU A 463 -9.50 -0.13 24.84
N GLY A 464 -9.64 -0.60 26.09
CA GLY A 464 -9.64 0.23 27.28
C GLY A 464 -8.32 1.01 27.45
N GLU A 465 -7.18 0.37 27.19
CA GLU A 465 -5.87 1.03 27.25
C GLU A 465 -5.72 2.10 26.16
N PHE A 466 -6.09 1.81 24.90
CA PHE A 466 -6.03 2.79 23.81
C PHE A 466 -6.89 4.03 24.15
N ARG A 467 -8.12 3.82 24.65
CA ARG A 467 -9.00 4.91 25.09
C ARG A 467 -8.42 5.69 26.26
N SER A 468 -7.71 5.03 27.17
CA SER A 468 -7.04 5.70 28.28
C SER A 468 -5.86 6.55 27.81
N ILE A 469 -5.11 6.12 26.79
CA ILE A 469 -3.98 6.87 26.24
C ILE A 469 -4.47 8.14 25.52
N GLU A 470 -5.57 8.04 24.78
CA GLU A 470 -6.17 9.16 24.05
C GLU A 470 -7.23 9.93 24.85
N ALA A 471 -7.36 9.64 26.15
CA ALA A 471 -8.33 10.31 27.00
C ALA A 471 -8.15 11.84 26.96
N GLY A 472 -9.24 12.55 26.63
CA GLY A 472 -9.25 14.00 26.52
C GLY A 472 -8.83 14.57 25.15
N GLN A 473 -8.49 13.73 24.18
CA GLN A 473 -8.31 14.16 22.79
C GLN A 473 -9.66 14.39 22.12
N GLU A 474 -9.77 15.43 21.29
CA GLU A 474 -11.01 15.75 20.58
C GLU A 474 -11.28 14.75 19.44
N SER A 475 -12.57 14.55 19.12
CA SER A 475 -12.96 13.82 17.93
C SER A 475 -12.58 14.58 16.67
N ALA A 476 -12.14 13.89 15.62
CA ALA A 476 -11.85 14.54 14.35
C ALA A 476 -11.95 13.56 13.17
N VAL A 477 -12.10 14.11 11.97
CA VAL A 477 -11.94 13.37 10.73
C VAL A 477 -10.89 14.05 9.85
N ASN A 478 -9.87 13.29 9.47
CA ASN A 478 -8.78 13.71 8.60
C ASN A 478 -8.80 12.90 7.29
N PRO A 479 -9.23 13.50 6.15
CA PRO A 479 -9.20 12.82 4.87
C PRO A 479 -7.76 12.70 4.33
N ALA A 480 -7.12 11.53 4.49
CA ALA A 480 -5.77 11.28 3.99
C ALA A 480 -5.67 11.54 2.47
N VAL A 481 -4.55 12.05 1.95
CA VAL A 481 -4.40 12.26 0.49
C VAL A 481 -4.40 10.91 -0.23
N ASN A 482 -5.25 10.75 -1.24
CA ASN A 482 -5.43 9.51 -2.00
C ASN A 482 -5.69 8.25 -1.12
N GLY A 483 -6.12 8.46 0.13
CA GLY A 483 -6.25 7.40 1.15
C GLY A 483 -7.64 7.32 1.80
N PRO A 484 -7.74 6.68 2.97
CA PRO A 484 -8.97 6.56 3.75
C PRO A 484 -9.41 7.89 4.40
N LEU A 485 -10.54 7.85 5.09
CA LEU A 485 -10.89 8.85 6.10
C LEU A 485 -10.34 8.36 7.44
N LEU A 486 -9.45 9.12 8.04
CA LEU A 486 -8.88 8.83 9.35
C LEU A 486 -9.80 9.47 10.39
N VAL A 487 -10.31 8.68 11.32
CA VAL A 487 -11.33 9.06 12.29
C VAL A 487 -10.76 8.85 13.68
N ARG A 488 -10.72 9.93 14.45
CA ARG A 488 -10.23 9.96 15.83
C ARG A 488 -11.39 10.12 16.81
N ASN A 489 -11.39 9.33 17.88
CA ASN A 489 -12.24 9.44 19.07
C ASN A 489 -13.73 9.62 18.78
N VAL A 490 -14.26 8.85 17.83
CA VAL A 490 -15.71 8.75 17.58
C VAL A 490 -16.24 7.42 18.08
N GLU A 491 -17.00 7.44 19.16
CA GLU A 491 -17.55 6.23 19.78
C GLU A 491 -18.90 5.79 19.20
N ARG A 492 -19.72 6.75 18.73
CA ARG A 492 -21.01 6.45 18.10
C ARG A 492 -20.82 6.15 16.63
N PHE A 493 -20.72 4.87 16.26
CA PHE A 493 -20.64 4.45 14.87
C PHE A 493 -21.73 3.42 14.55
N THR A 494 -22.61 3.70 13.59
CA THR A 494 -23.75 2.83 13.26
C THR A 494 -23.87 2.59 11.76
N ASN A 495 -24.39 1.41 11.40
CA ASN A 495 -24.71 1.11 10.00
C ASN A 495 -26.11 1.61 9.59
N SER A 496 -26.53 1.34 8.36
CA SER A 496 -27.82 1.80 7.84
C SER A 496 -29.03 1.11 8.48
N LYS A 497 -28.82 -0.05 9.12
CA LYS A 497 -29.82 -0.80 9.88
C LYS A 497 -29.96 -0.32 11.33
N GLY A 498 -29.07 0.58 11.78
CA GLY A 498 -29.03 1.08 13.15
C GLY A 498 -28.22 0.20 14.11
N GLU A 499 -27.48 -0.78 13.60
CA GLU A 499 -26.60 -1.63 14.39
C GLU A 499 -25.31 -0.87 14.70
N ALA A 500 -24.83 -0.98 15.95
CA ALA A 500 -23.56 -0.41 16.36
C ALA A 500 -22.40 -1.20 15.74
N LEU A 501 -21.40 -0.48 15.24
CA LEU A 501 -20.18 -1.04 14.69
C LEU A 501 -19.02 -0.93 15.70
N PRO A 502 -18.01 -1.81 15.62
CA PRO A 502 -16.82 -1.70 16.47
C PRO A 502 -16.14 -0.33 16.32
N THR A 503 -15.68 0.24 17.43
CA THR A 503 -14.95 1.51 17.45
C THR A 503 -13.66 1.39 18.24
N SER A 504 -12.64 2.08 17.73
CA SER A 504 -11.34 2.28 18.37
C SER A 504 -11.03 3.79 18.37
N PRO A 505 -10.15 4.29 19.26
CA PRO A 505 -9.73 5.69 19.21
C PRO A 505 -9.26 6.14 17.83
N GLU A 506 -8.49 5.30 17.12
CA GLU A 506 -8.05 5.57 15.75
C GLU A 506 -8.69 4.56 14.78
N MET A 507 -9.38 5.05 13.76
CA MET A 507 -10.02 4.22 12.73
C MET A 507 -9.73 4.75 11.33
N ALA A 508 -9.44 3.86 10.38
CA ALA A 508 -9.33 4.20 8.97
C ALA A 508 -10.57 3.69 8.22
N LEU A 509 -11.44 4.61 7.79
CA LEU A 509 -12.65 4.28 7.03
C LEU A 509 -12.40 4.31 5.52
N CYS A 510 -12.92 3.30 4.81
CA CYS A 510 -12.77 3.17 3.37
C CYS A 510 -13.48 4.31 2.65
N ARG A 511 -12.72 5.03 1.82
CA ARG A 511 -13.23 6.12 0.96
C ARG A 511 -13.31 5.76 -0.52
N CYS A 512 -12.56 4.72 -0.95
CA CYS A 512 -12.46 4.32 -2.36
C CYS A 512 -13.59 3.39 -2.83
N GLY A 513 -14.42 2.88 -1.93
CA GLY A 513 -15.46 1.89 -2.21
C GLY A 513 -14.96 0.45 -2.43
N GLY A 514 -13.65 0.25 -2.55
CA GLY A 514 -13.04 -1.03 -2.95
C GLY A 514 -12.72 -2.01 -1.83
N SER A 515 -12.71 -1.59 -0.55
CA SER A 515 -12.27 -2.45 0.57
C SER A 515 -13.13 -3.69 0.74
N LYS A 516 -12.55 -4.87 0.97
CA LYS A 516 -13.30 -6.08 1.36
C LYS A 516 -13.75 -6.02 2.83
N ASN A 517 -13.06 -5.21 3.63
CA ASN A 517 -13.33 -4.97 5.05
C ASN A 517 -14.22 -3.73 5.30
N LYS A 518 -15.09 -3.36 4.34
CA LYS A 518 -15.98 -2.18 4.50
C LYS A 518 -16.82 -2.30 5.78
N PRO A 519 -16.92 -1.21 6.58
CA PRO A 519 -16.58 0.17 6.24
C PRO A 519 -15.11 0.55 6.47
N PHE A 520 -14.29 -0.32 7.03
CA PHE A 520 -12.87 -0.06 7.30
C PHE A 520 -12.01 -0.17 6.05
N CYS A 521 -10.87 0.50 6.06
CA CYS A 521 -9.87 0.48 4.99
C CYS A 521 -8.97 -0.77 5.11
N ASP A 522 -8.72 -1.45 4.00
CA ASP A 522 -7.79 -2.60 3.87
C ASP A 522 -6.62 -2.30 2.91
N GLY A 523 -6.36 -1.01 2.67
CA GLY A 523 -5.34 -0.53 1.74
C GLY A 523 -5.66 -0.68 0.25
N THR A 524 -6.83 -1.21 -0.13
CA THR A 524 -7.22 -1.41 -1.55
C THR A 524 -7.18 -0.12 -2.39
N HIS A 525 -7.30 1.05 -1.76
CA HIS A 525 -7.25 2.35 -2.43
C HIS A 525 -5.95 2.56 -3.23
N ALA A 526 -4.80 2.11 -2.70
CA ALA A 526 -3.49 2.28 -3.34
C ALA A 526 -3.40 1.46 -4.64
N ARG A 527 -3.79 0.18 -4.60
CA ARG A 527 -3.76 -0.73 -5.76
C ARG A 527 -4.71 -0.28 -6.87
N ARG A 528 -5.87 0.28 -6.52
CA ARG A 528 -6.87 0.73 -7.50
C ARG A 528 -6.66 2.16 -7.99
N GLY A 529 -5.59 2.84 -7.54
CA GLY A 529 -5.28 4.21 -7.97
C GLY A 529 -6.36 5.22 -7.56
N PHE A 530 -6.94 5.08 -6.37
CA PHE A 530 -7.93 6.05 -5.89
C PHE A 530 -7.29 7.44 -5.72
N THR A 531 -7.99 8.48 -6.18
CA THR A 531 -7.57 9.88 -6.01
C THR A 531 -8.54 10.67 -5.13
N SER A 532 -7.98 11.48 -4.23
CA SER A 532 -8.73 12.45 -3.42
C SER A 532 -9.07 13.74 -4.16
N GLU A 533 -8.52 13.95 -5.35
CA GLU A 533 -8.75 15.16 -6.13
C GLU A 533 -10.24 15.34 -6.48
N ARG A 534 -10.66 16.60 -6.52
CA ARG A 534 -11.98 16.98 -7.02
C ARG A 534 -12.01 16.78 -8.54
N GLY A 535 -13.14 16.30 -9.04
CA GLY A 535 -13.29 16.12 -10.49
C GLY A 535 -13.26 17.46 -11.23
N ALA A 536 -12.79 17.47 -12.48
CA ALA A 536 -12.76 18.68 -13.32
C ALA A 536 -14.12 19.39 -13.43
N LYS A 537 -15.23 18.63 -13.35
CA LYS A 537 -16.62 19.13 -13.33
C LYS A 537 -17.23 19.11 -11.93
N HIS A 538 -16.45 19.41 -10.89
CA HIS A 538 -16.96 19.53 -9.52
C HIS A 538 -17.93 20.70 -9.40
N THR A 539 -18.77 20.65 -8.37
CA THR A 539 -19.74 21.71 -8.12
C THR A 539 -18.99 22.91 -7.54
N PRO A 540 -19.13 24.13 -8.11
CA PRO A 540 -18.57 25.31 -7.48
C PRO A 540 -19.24 25.55 -6.13
N ASP A 541 -18.48 26.09 -5.18
CA ASP A 541 -19.06 26.56 -3.92
C ASP A 541 -19.96 27.78 -4.16
N GLY A 542 -20.99 27.93 -3.34
CA GLY A 542 -21.89 29.07 -3.39
C GLY A 542 -23.24 28.78 -2.75
N ILE A 543 -23.65 29.66 -1.84
CA ILE A 543 -24.99 29.66 -1.27
C ILE A 543 -25.96 30.23 -2.28
N LYS A 544 -27.11 29.57 -2.43
CA LYS A 544 -28.27 30.12 -3.10
C LYS A 544 -29.41 30.32 -2.11
N ASP A 545 -29.85 31.56 -2.01
CA ASP A 545 -30.97 31.97 -1.16
C ASP A 545 -32.29 31.88 -1.90
N PHE A 546 -33.30 31.42 -1.18
CA PHE A 546 -34.70 31.35 -1.60
C PHE A 546 -35.53 32.06 -0.53
N PRO A 547 -35.80 33.36 -0.70
CA PRO A 547 -36.59 34.12 0.26
C PRO A 547 -38.08 33.78 0.15
N GLY A 548 -38.75 33.73 1.30
CA GLY A 548 -40.21 33.73 1.45
C GLY A 548 -40.66 34.79 2.45
N GLU A 549 -41.96 34.88 2.71
CA GLU A 549 -42.56 35.86 3.61
C GLU A 549 -42.14 35.65 5.08
N GLU A 550 -42.10 34.39 5.56
CA GLU A 550 -41.75 34.05 6.94
C GLU A 550 -40.35 33.47 7.11
N ILE A 551 -39.83 32.79 6.09
CA ILE A 551 -38.60 31.99 6.14
C ILE A 551 -37.79 32.14 4.85
N THR A 552 -36.48 32.35 4.99
CA THR A 552 -35.53 32.23 3.88
C THR A 552 -34.84 30.87 3.96
N VAL A 553 -34.84 30.12 2.86
CA VAL A 553 -34.12 28.85 2.75
C VAL A 553 -32.80 29.08 2.02
N HIS A 554 -31.70 28.68 2.65
CA HIS A 554 -30.35 28.74 2.07
C HIS A 554 -29.94 27.35 1.61
N PHE A 555 -29.39 27.24 0.40
CA PHE A 555 -28.96 25.97 -0.16
C PHE A 555 -27.55 26.05 -0.74
N ASN A 556 -26.67 25.14 -0.31
CA ASN A 556 -25.35 24.98 -0.90
C ASN A 556 -25.26 23.65 -1.67
N LYS A 557 -25.09 23.75 -2.99
CA LYS A 557 -25.07 22.58 -3.88
C LYS A 557 -23.83 21.70 -3.70
N LEU A 558 -22.68 22.29 -3.34
CA LEU A 558 -21.43 21.55 -3.14
C LEU A 558 -21.59 20.47 -2.06
N GLN A 559 -22.33 20.80 -1.01
CA GLN A 559 -22.61 19.95 0.16
C GLN A 559 -23.77 18.96 -0.06
N CYS A 560 -24.55 19.09 -1.14
CA CYS A 560 -25.74 18.26 -1.34
C CYS A 560 -25.37 16.83 -1.76
N CYS A 561 -25.71 15.84 -0.94
CA CYS A 561 -25.47 14.41 -1.24
C CYS A 561 -26.54 13.76 -2.13
N ALA A 562 -27.52 14.55 -2.59
CA ALA A 562 -28.65 14.11 -3.40
C ALA A 562 -29.52 13.01 -2.74
N ALA A 563 -29.64 13.01 -1.42
CA ALA A 563 -30.46 12.03 -0.68
C ALA A 563 -31.96 12.09 -1.00
N GLY A 564 -32.47 13.24 -1.48
CA GLY A 564 -33.88 13.39 -1.86
C GLY A 564 -34.87 13.57 -0.69
N GLU A 565 -34.40 13.56 0.56
CA GLU A 565 -35.22 13.73 1.78
C GLU A 565 -36.09 14.98 1.74
N CYS A 566 -35.57 16.10 1.19
CA CYS A 566 -36.33 17.33 1.09
C CYS A 566 -37.52 17.24 0.12
N ALA A 567 -37.27 16.72 -1.09
CA ALA A 567 -38.29 16.60 -2.12
C ALA A 567 -39.33 15.52 -1.79
N ALA A 568 -38.92 14.43 -1.13
CA ALA A 568 -39.85 13.42 -0.63
C ALA A 568 -40.66 13.92 0.58
N GLY A 569 -40.04 14.71 1.46
CA GLY A 569 -40.66 15.17 2.70
C GLY A 569 -41.67 16.30 2.53
N LEU A 570 -41.47 17.21 1.58
CA LEU A 570 -42.36 18.35 1.33
C LEU A 570 -42.33 18.79 -0.15
N PRO A 571 -42.95 18.01 -1.06
CA PRO A 571 -42.89 18.25 -2.50
C PRO A 571 -43.58 19.54 -2.96
N SER A 572 -44.42 20.16 -2.13
CA SER A 572 -45.01 21.49 -2.40
C SER A 572 -43.97 22.61 -2.35
N VAL A 573 -42.90 22.44 -1.58
CA VAL A 573 -41.81 23.41 -1.40
C VAL A 573 -40.57 22.99 -2.20
N PHE A 574 -40.15 21.73 -2.10
CA PHE A 574 -38.92 21.20 -2.69
C PHE A 574 -39.20 20.31 -3.91
N HIS A 575 -38.97 20.81 -5.11
CA HIS A 575 -39.29 20.09 -6.35
C HIS A 575 -38.10 19.22 -6.83
N HIS A 576 -38.32 18.08 -7.50
CA HIS A 576 -37.22 17.33 -8.12
C HIS A 576 -36.62 18.10 -9.32
N GLY A 577 -35.29 18.24 -9.38
CA GLY A 577 -34.60 19.18 -10.26
C GLY A 577 -34.72 18.91 -11.77
N GLY A 578 -34.89 19.99 -12.54
CA GLY A 578 -34.74 20.05 -14.01
C GLY A 578 -36.05 20.32 -14.76
N VAL A 579 -36.97 19.36 -14.72
CA VAL A 579 -38.16 19.35 -15.59
C VAL A 579 -39.16 20.45 -15.24
N VAL A 580 -39.41 20.71 -13.95
CA VAL A 580 -40.35 21.76 -13.51
C VAL A 580 -39.84 23.16 -13.89
N ARG A 581 -38.53 23.42 -13.75
CA ARG A 581 -37.95 24.74 -14.09
C ARG A 581 -38.13 25.11 -15.55
N ILE A 582 -38.04 24.14 -16.47
CA ILE A 582 -38.18 24.38 -17.91
C ILE A 582 -39.66 24.58 -18.27
N ALA A 583 -40.57 23.92 -17.57
CA ALA A 583 -42.01 23.98 -17.87
C ALA A 583 -42.74 25.18 -17.23
N THR A 584 -42.32 25.67 -16.06
CA THR A 584 -43.09 26.69 -15.29
C THR A 584 -42.32 27.96 -14.95
N GLY A 585 -41.00 28.01 -15.18
CA GLY A 585 -40.15 29.15 -14.81
C GLY A 585 -39.96 29.35 -13.30
N GLN A 586 -40.57 28.51 -12.45
CA GLN A 586 -40.53 28.69 -11.00
C GLN A 586 -39.21 28.19 -10.37
N PRO A 587 -38.78 28.80 -9.24
CA PRO A 587 -37.63 28.32 -8.48
C PRO A 587 -37.83 26.87 -8.01
N TRP A 588 -36.71 26.16 -7.83
CA TRP A 588 -36.72 24.81 -7.28
C TRP A 588 -37.32 24.77 -5.86
N ILE A 589 -36.93 25.72 -5.00
CA ILE A 589 -37.43 25.86 -3.63
C ILE A 589 -38.42 27.03 -3.59
N GLN A 590 -39.63 26.80 -3.09
CA GLN A 590 -40.68 27.81 -2.95
C GLN A 590 -41.14 27.89 -1.47
N PRO A 591 -40.52 28.74 -0.64
CA PRO A 591 -40.79 28.76 0.79
C PRO A 591 -42.24 29.12 1.17
N ASP A 592 -42.96 29.89 0.35
CA ASP A 592 -44.34 30.33 0.64
C ASP A 592 -45.42 29.27 0.37
N ARG A 593 -45.04 28.01 0.12
CA ARG A 593 -45.96 26.91 -0.22
C ARG A 593 -46.29 26.00 0.97
N ALA A 594 -45.76 26.29 2.15
CA ALA A 594 -46.02 25.56 3.38
C ALA A 594 -45.69 26.42 4.60
N ASP A 595 -46.12 25.99 5.78
CA ASP A 595 -45.81 26.67 7.04
C ASP A 595 -44.31 26.55 7.37
N ALA A 596 -43.74 27.59 7.99
CA ALA A 596 -42.30 27.63 8.32
C ALA A 596 -41.85 26.43 9.16
N GLU A 597 -42.66 25.95 10.11
CA GLU A 597 -42.34 24.78 10.94
C GLU A 597 -42.21 23.50 10.10
N GLN A 598 -43.10 23.28 9.13
CA GLN A 598 -43.04 22.12 8.24
C GLN A 598 -41.77 22.15 7.37
N ILE A 599 -41.37 23.35 6.92
CA ILE A 599 -40.14 23.55 6.15
C ILE A 599 -38.91 23.26 7.03
N ILE A 600 -38.90 23.76 8.27
CA ILE A 600 -37.81 23.53 9.23
C ILE A 600 -37.63 22.04 9.52
N ASP A 601 -38.72 21.29 9.73
CA ASP A 601 -38.67 19.84 9.99
C ASP A 601 -38.11 19.05 8.80
N VAL A 602 -38.34 19.51 7.57
CA VAL A 602 -37.77 18.91 6.36
C VAL A 602 -36.28 19.27 6.23
N ILE A 603 -35.91 20.52 6.50
CA ILE A 603 -34.51 20.96 6.47
C ILE A 603 -33.67 20.19 7.50
N ARG A 604 -34.20 19.98 8.72
CA ARG A 604 -33.53 19.21 9.78
C ARG A 604 -33.28 17.74 9.41
N ARG A 605 -34.03 17.19 8.45
CA ARG A 605 -33.82 15.82 7.94
C ARG A 605 -32.78 15.76 6.81
N CYS A 606 -32.19 16.88 6.40
CA CYS A 606 -31.15 16.91 5.36
C CYS A 606 -29.85 16.28 5.90
N PRO A 607 -29.44 15.09 5.42
CA PRO A 607 -28.32 14.36 6.02
C PRO A 607 -26.96 14.99 5.71
N SER A 608 -26.89 15.88 4.73
CA SER A 608 -25.63 16.52 4.34
C SER A 608 -25.47 17.94 4.86
N GLY A 609 -26.48 18.48 5.56
CA GLY A 609 -26.46 19.88 6.02
C GLY A 609 -26.46 20.91 4.88
N ALA A 610 -26.84 20.51 3.66
CA ALA A 610 -26.85 21.38 2.48
C ALA A 610 -27.96 22.43 2.51
N LEU A 611 -28.96 22.25 3.37
CA LEU A 611 -30.07 23.18 3.58
C LEU A 611 -29.93 23.86 4.94
N ARG A 612 -30.15 25.17 4.96
CA ARG A 612 -30.23 26.02 6.16
C ARG A 612 -31.42 26.96 6.04
N TYR A 613 -31.79 27.63 7.11
CA TYR A 613 -32.86 28.61 7.08
C TYR A 613 -32.57 29.80 8.00
N THR A 614 -33.21 30.92 7.68
CA THR A 614 -33.28 32.12 8.52
C THR A 614 -34.74 32.49 8.72
N VAL A 615 -35.15 32.70 9.97
CA VAL A 615 -36.50 33.18 10.34
C VAL A 615 -36.31 34.49 11.10
N LYS A 616 -37.01 35.56 10.67
CA LYS A 616 -36.94 36.90 11.31
C LYS A 616 -35.52 37.46 11.48
N GLY A 617 -34.59 37.11 10.57
CA GLY A 617 -33.20 37.56 10.61
C GLY A 617 -32.28 36.70 11.50
N GLU A 618 -32.81 35.68 12.17
CA GLU A 618 -32.03 34.73 12.97
C GLU A 618 -31.87 33.41 12.20
N THR A 619 -30.63 32.99 11.98
CA THR A 619 -30.32 31.68 11.42
C THR A 619 -30.80 30.59 12.37
N GLY A 620 -31.48 29.57 11.84
CA GLY A 620 -31.94 28.43 12.63
C GLY A 620 -30.81 27.79 13.43
N PRO A 621 -31.10 27.25 14.64
CA PRO A 621 -30.09 26.60 15.45
C PRO A 621 -29.44 25.45 14.68
N ASP A 622 -28.16 25.24 14.97
CA ASP A 622 -27.48 24.03 14.55
C ASP A 622 -28.11 22.79 15.23
N HIS A 623 -27.72 21.62 14.75
CA HIS A 623 -28.13 20.35 15.35
C HIS A 623 -27.58 20.21 16.79
N THR A 624 -28.10 19.26 17.55
CA THR A 624 -27.66 19.03 18.94
C THR A 624 -27.34 17.57 19.20
N GLU A 625 -27.22 16.78 18.14
CA GLU A 625 -26.83 15.38 18.27
C GLU A 625 -25.38 15.27 18.77
N PRO A 626 -25.08 14.29 19.64
CA PRO A 626 -23.70 14.04 20.04
C PRO A 626 -22.86 13.58 18.83
N PRO A 627 -21.53 13.81 18.84
CA PRO A 627 -20.62 13.31 17.82
C PRO A 627 -20.86 11.84 17.48
N GLY A 628 -21.09 11.55 16.20
CA GLY A 628 -21.28 10.20 15.69
C GLY A 628 -21.18 10.10 14.18
N ILE A 629 -21.01 8.87 13.70
CA ILE A 629 -20.99 8.51 12.29
C ILE A 629 -22.10 7.51 12.04
N ARG A 630 -22.91 7.77 11.01
CA ARG A 630 -23.90 6.83 10.50
C ARG A 630 -23.59 6.49 9.06
N ILE A 631 -23.62 5.21 8.71
CA ILE A 631 -23.51 4.78 7.32
C ILE A 631 -24.90 4.84 6.68
N ARG A 632 -25.03 5.57 5.57
CA ARG A 632 -26.23 5.47 4.74
C ARG A 632 -26.15 4.26 3.81
N ARG A 633 -27.28 3.58 3.65
CA ARG A 633 -27.42 2.41 2.77
C ARG A 633 -26.94 2.74 1.37
N ASP A 634 -26.00 1.96 0.85
CA ASP A 634 -25.40 2.17 -0.48
C ASP A 634 -24.87 3.60 -0.71
N GLY A 635 -24.56 4.31 0.38
CA GLY A 635 -24.40 5.76 0.38
C GLY A 635 -23.21 6.25 1.19
N PRO A 636 -23.18 7.56 1.50
CA PRO A 636 -22.05 8.19 2.20
C PRO A 636 -21.98 7.84 3.69
N TYR A 637 -20.88 8.26 4.31
CA TYR A 637 -20.82 8.45 5.76
C TYR A 637 -21.53 9.76 6.11
N GLU A 638 -22.51 9.69 7.00
CA GLU A 638 -23.23 10.82 7.57
C GLU A 638 -22.59 11.16 8.92
N MET A 639 -21.95 12.32 9.00
CA MET A 639 -21.38 12.84 10.24
C MET A 639 -22.48 13.57 11.00
N GLN A 640 -22.59 13.29 12.29
CA GLN A 640 -23.60 13.83 13.19
C GLN A 640 -22.90 14.46 14.39
N GLY A 641 -23.39 15.63 14.82
CA GLY A 641 -22.74 16.41 15.87
C GLY A 641 -21.46 17.10 15.40
N GLU A 642 -20.86 17.89 16.30
CA GLU A 642 -19.65 18.66 15.99
C GLU A 642 -18.42 17.74 15.94
N ILE A 643 -18.17 17.15 14.76
CA ILE A 643 -16.92 16.44 14.45
C ILE A 643 -16.11 17.30 13.47
N PRO A 644 -15.02 17.95 13.91
CA PRO A 644 -14.10 18.69 13.04
C PRO A 644 -13.61 17.88 11.84
N LEU A 645 -13.81 18.41 10.64
CA LEU A 645 -13.21 17.88 9.41
C LEU A 645 -11.96 18.68 9.07
N ARG A 646 -10.78 18.04 9.08
CA ARG A 646 -9.50 18.65 8.68
C ARG A 646 -9.37 18.68 7.16
N THR A 647 -10.14 19.55 6.53
CA THR A 647 -10.16 19.78 5.07
C THR A 647 -9.64 21.16 4.71
N SER A 648 -9.03 21.30 3.53
CA SER A 648 -8.54 22.59 3.02
C SER A 648 -9.65 23.53 2.54
N PHE A 649 -10.87 23.03 2.40
CA PHE A 649 -12.02 23.82 1.98
C PHE A 649 -13.30 23.37 2.69
N TRP A 650 -14.21 24.32 2.93
CA TRP A 650 -15.53 24.10 3.51
C TRP A 650 -16.56 24.91 2.73
N SER A 651 -17.76 24.36 2.53
CA SER A 651 -18.80 25.06 1.76
C SER A 651 -19.31 26.28 2.53
N GLU A 652 -19.38 27.44 1.87
CA GLU A 652 -19.87 28.68 2.48
C GLU A 652 -21.28 28.49 3.08
N GLY A 653 -21.48 28.97 4.33
CA GLY A 653 -22.74 28.92 5.07
C GLY A 653 -23.24 27.52 5.48
N ALA A 654 -22.51 26.46 5.14
CA ALA A 654 -22.89 25.11 5.54
C ALA A 654 -22.53 24.82 7.01
N THR A 655 -23.42 24.10 7.70
CA THR A 655 -23.21 23.68 9.10
C THR A 655 -22.07 22.68 9.22
N ARG A 656 -21.27 22.79 10.28
CA ARG A 656 -20.19 21.83 10.62
C ARG A 656 -20.66 20.63 11.42
N GLN A 657 -21.94 20.57 11.76
CA GLN A 657 -22.46 19.52 12.63
C GLN A 657 -23.14 18.37 11.91
N ILE A 658 -23.60 18.60 10.67
CA ILE A 658 -24.12 17.53 9.82
C ILE A 658 -23.55 17.71 8.43
N TYR A 659 -22.84 16.69 7.97
CA TYR A 659 -22.25 16.67 6.64
C TYR A 659 -22.01 15.23 6.18
N THR A 660 -21.93 15.02 4.87
CA THR A 660 -21.72 13.69 4.31
C THR A 660 -20.39 13.56 3.59
N LEU A 661 -19.63 12.51 3.89
CA LEU A 661 -18.38 12.19 3.21
C LEU A 661 -18.55 11.02 2.24
N CYS A 662 -17.88 11.12 1.09
CA CYS A 662 -17.92 10.10 0.04
C CYS A 662 -17.36 8.77 0.55
N ARG A 663 -18.06 7.68 0.24
CA ARG A 663 -17.66 6.30 0.58
C ARG A 663 -17.37 5.43 -0.65
N CYS A 664 -17.88 5.83 -1.82
CA CYS A 664 -17.81 5.06 -3.06
C CYS A 664 -16.62 5.41 -3.97
N GLY A 665 -15.83 6.42 -3.61
CA GLY A 665 -14.71 6.93 -4.42
C GLY A 665 -15.09 7.76 -5.67
N ALA A 666 -16.36 7.78 -6.08
CA ALA A 666 -16.77 8.40 -7.35
C ALA A 666 -17.20 9.87 -7.24
N SER A 667 -17.30 10.46 -6.04
CA SER A 667 -17.73 11.86 -5.89
C SER A 667 -16.81 12.82 -6.64
N ARG A 668 -17.35 13.85 -7.27
CA ARG A 668 -16.53 14.93 -7.85
C ARG A 668 -16.21 16.02 -6.83
N ASN A 669 -16.92 16.04 -5.69
CA ASN A 669 -16.79 17.05 -4.64
C ASN A 669 -15.99 16.51 -3.42
N LYS A 670 -15.12 15.51 -3.61
CA LYS A 670 -14.36 14.89 -2.51
C LYS A 670 -13.71 15.95 -1.60
N PRO A 671 -13.76 15.78 -0.27
CA PRO A 671 -14.21 14.57 0.45
C PRO A 671 -15.74 14.45 0.58
N PHE A 672 -16.51 15.47 0.21
CA PHE A 672 -17.97 15.45 0.31
C PHE A 672 -18.62 14.51 -0.71
N CYS A 673 -19.79 13.97 -0.36
CA CYS A 673 -20.61 13.19 -1.27
C CYS A 673 -21.47 14.10 -2.17
N ASP A 674 -21.45 13.88 -3.49
CA ASP A 674 -22.26 14.62 -4.47
C ASP A 674 -23.41 13.77 -5.08
N GLY A 675 -23.70 12.61 -4.48
CA GLY A 675 -24.68 11.64 -4.99
C GLY A 675 -24.17 10.71 -6.09
N SER A 676 -22.88 10.79 -6.49
CA SER A 676 -22.34 9.92 -7.56
C SER A 676 -22.42 8.43 -7.25
N HIS A 677 -22.59 8.02 -5.98
CA HIS A 677 -22.81 6.63 -5.59
C HIS A 677 -24.04 5.99 -6.27
N PHE A 678 -25.10 6.76 -6.55
CA PHE A 678 -26.24 6.28 -7.34
C PHE A 678 -25.86 5.98 -8.80
N ARG A 679 -25.00 6.80 -9.39
CA ARG A 679 -24.60 6.67 -10.81
C ARG A 679 -23.66 5.51 -11.05
N VAL A 680 -22.78 5.23 -10.09
CA VAL A 680 -21.85 4.09 -10.15
C VAL A 680 -22.45 2.82 -9.56
N ASN A 681 -23.74 2.84 -9.17
CA ASN A 681 -24.44 1.74 -8.53
C ASN A 681 -23.61 1.12 -7.38
N PHE A 682 -23.09 1.97 -6.49
CA PHE A 682 -22.32 1.52 -5.34
C PHE A 682 -23.21 0.65 -4.44
N LYS A 683 -22.66 -0.48 -3.96
CA LYS A 683 -23.37 -1.43 -3.12
C LYS A 683 -22.55 -1.81 -1.90
N ASP A 684 -23.23 -1.84 -0.76
CA ASP A 684 -22.71 -2.40 0.48
C ASP A 684 -23.86 -3.05 1.25
N GLU A 685 -24.01 -4.36 1.10
CA GLU A 685 -25.11 -5.11 1.73
C GLU A 685 -24.90 -5.30 3.25
N LYS A 686 -23.63 -5.24 3.69
CA LYS A 686 -23.29 -5.37 5.11
C LYS A 686 -23.74 -4.13 5.88
N ASN A 687 -23.55 -2.94 5.29
CA ASN A 687 -23.69 -1.66 5.98
C ASN A 687 -24.82 -0.76 5.50
#